data_AF-A0A9W9W106-F1
#
_entry.id   AF-A0A9W9W106-F1
#
_cell.length_a   1.000
_cell.length_b   1.000
_cell.length_c   1.000
_cell.angle_alpha   90.00
_cell.angle_beta   90.00
_cell.angle_gamma   90.00
#
_symmetry.space_group_name_H-M   'P 1'
#
loop_
_entity.id
_entity.type
_entity.pdbx_description
1 polymer ?
#
loop_
_entity_poly.entity_id
_entity_poly.type
_entity_poly.pdbx_seq_one_letter_code
_entity_poly.pdbx_strand_id
1 'polypeptide(L)'
;MAMNKIRGAFAVPRKGETFELRAGLVSQYAYERKESIQKTIMAMTLGKDVSALFPDVLKNIATGDLEQKKLVYLYLMNYAKSHPDLCILAVNTFVQDSEDPNPLIRALAIRTMGCIRVEKMVDYMEEPLRKTLRDESPYVRKTAAICVAKLFDLNPSMCLENGFLEMLQEMIGDPNPMVVANSVTALSEIAHTAPETKALQVTPNTLRKMLMALNECTEWGRVTILCTLAEYRTADVKESEHICERVAPQFQHANPSVVLAAVKCVFLHMKYVGPELAKTYLKKMAPPLVTLVSSAPEVQYVALRNIDLLLQKQPDILNKELRVFFCKYNDPPYVKFQKLEIMVRIANDRNVDQLLAELKEYALEVDMDFVRRAVRAIGQVAIKIETASEKCVNTLLDLINTKVNYVVQEAIVVIKDIFRKYPGYEGIIPTLCQCIDELDEPNARAALIWIVGEYAEKISNAGDILGGFVDGFNEEFSQTQLQILTAVVKLFLKRPDKAQGLVQRVLQAATAENDNPDVRDRAYIYWRLLSNTSDQDATKSIVLSDKPPIVTTISSLPPALLDRLLQELSTLSSVYHKPPEQFVGQGRFGADAVQRAAIEEQIQNARENPLAAAAAAAAVSGATPPAQTQNNVENLLDIDFDGGAPASASKEPTGQMSGLEGLAGTPVRVQSPAGGAPAPQGNNNLDDLLGVFGDSGAAQPSSSSPANGGGGGSADLMNGFSGLDLSGNTSPAPAGDQSKKSTQDIMDLF
;
A
#
# COMPACT_ATOMS: atom_id res chain seq x y z
N MET A 1 -11.75 -57.45 -9.03
CA MET A 1 -11.03 -57.31 -7.74
C MET A 1 -10.32 -55.96 -7.55
N ALA A 2 -10.04 -55.16 -8.60
CA ALA A 2 -9.40 -53.85 -8.44
C ALA A 2 -10.31 -52.74 -7.84
N MET A 3 -11.63 -52.76 -8.14
CA MET A 3 -12.58 -51.79 -7.57
C MET A 3 -12.76 -51.89 -6.04
N ASN A 4 -12.61 -53.08 -5.45
CA ASN A 4 -12.77 -53.27 -4.00
C ASN A 4 -11.54 -52.83 -3.19
N LYS A 5 -10.34 -52.77 -3.80
CA LYS A 5 -9.13 -52.26 -3.13
C LYS A 5 -9.12 -50.74 -3.04
N ILE A 6 -9.65 -50.03 -4.05
CA ILE A 6 -9.77 -48.57 -4.02
C ILE A 6 -10.83 -48.13 -2.99
N ARG A 7 -11.91 -48.90 -2.84
CA ARG A 7 -12.93 -48.66 -1.79
C ARG A 7 -12.41 -48.86 -0.35
N GLY A 8 -11.35 -49.66 -0.18
CA GLY A 8 -10.71 -49.91 1.12
C GLY A 8 -9.71 -48.83 1.54
N ALA A 9 -9.10 -48.11 0.58
CA ALA A 9 -8.18 -47.02 0.89
C ALA A 9 -8.89 -45.75 1.42
N PHE A 10 -10.19 -45.59 1.11
CA PHE A 10 -11.07 -44.54 1.66
C PHE A 10 -11.93 -45.03 2.85
N ALA A 11 -11.73 -46.27 3.32
CA ALA A 11 -12.45 -46.76 4.48
C ALA A 11 -11.82 -46.19 5.76
N VAL A 12 -12.52 -45.23 6.37
CA VAL A 12 -12.19 -44.63 7.68
C VAL A 12 -11.92 -45.74 8.70
N PRO A 13 -10.84 -45.66 9.50
CA PRO A 13 -10.48 -46.69 10.46
C PRO A 13 -11.63 -47.01 11.43
N ARG A 14 -11.90 -48.29 11.64
CA ARG A 14 -13.00 -48.81 12.49
C ARG A 14 -12.79 -48.60 14.00
N LYS A 15 -11.74 -47.87 14.39
CA LYS A 15 -11.43 -47.43 15.76
C LYS A 15 -10.76 -46.06 15.67
N GLY A 16 -11.21 -45.13 16.51
CA GLY A 16 -10.69 -43.77 16.57
C GLY A 16 -11.79 -42.75 16.83
N GLU A 17 -11.38 -41.53 17.21
CA GLU A 17 -12.25 -40.39 17.50
C GLU A 17 -13.24 -40.11 16.36
N THR A 18 -12.83 -40.25 15.09
CA THR A 18 -13.72 -40.07 13.93
C THR A 18 -14.81 -41.15 13.82
N PHE A 19 -14.54 -42.37 14.27
CA PHE A 19 -15.55 -43.44 14.27
C PHE A 19 -16.58 -43.24 15.40
N GLU A 20 -16.13 -42.81 16.58
CA GLU A 20 -17.02 -42.45 17.69
C GLU A 20 -17.91 -41.26 17.33
N LEU A 21 -17.35 -40.25 16.67
CA LEU A 21 -18.11 -39.11 16.14
C LEU A 21 -19.14 -39.57 15.10
N ARG A 22 -18.78 -40.46 14.16
CA ARG A 22 -19.74 -41.01 13.21
C ARG A 22 -20.88 -41.77 13.91
N ALA A 23 -20.56 -42.59 14.92
CA ALA A 23 -21.56 -43.34 15.66
C ALA A 23 -22.55 -42.40 16.38
N GLY A 24 -22.05 -41.32 16.98
CA GLY A 24 -22.87 -40.31 17.62
C GLY A 24 -23.68 -39.45 16.64
N LEU A 25 -23.15 -39.15 15.44
CA LEU A 25 -23.86 -38.42 14.39
C LEU A 25 -25.06 -39.19 13.81
N VAL A 26 -24.99 -40.53 13.83
CA VAL A 26 -26.05 -41.43 13.34
C VAL A 26 -26.92 -41.95 14.50
N SER A 27 -26.68 -41.50 15.74
CA SER A 27 -27.47 -41.92 16.90
C SER A 27 -28.96 -41.57 16.73
N GLN A 28 -29.83 -42.40 17.32
CA GLN A 28 -31.28 -42.17 17.34
C GLN A 28 -31.65 -40.99 18.25
N TYR A 29 -30.83 -40.69 19.25
CA TYR A 29 -31.09 -39.63 20.22
C TYR A 29 -30.64 -38.26 19.70
N ALA A 30 -31.56 -37.28 19.71
CA ALA A 30 -31.27 -35.94 19.22
C ALA A 30 -30.16 -35.22 20.02
N TYR A 31 -30.08 -35.45 21.33
CA TYR A 31 -29.03 -34.86 22.17
C TYR A 31 -27.63 -35.38 21.81
N GLU A 32 -27.49 -36.69 21.55
CA GLU A 32 -26.20 -37.30 21.16
C GLU A 32 -25.76 -36.81 19.80
N ARG A 33 -26.68 -36.63 18.86
CA ARG A 33 -26.38 -36.04 17.55
C ARG A 33 -25.87 -34.61 17.69
N LYS A 34 -26.53 -33.78 18.51
CA LYS A 34 -26.12 -32.40 18.77
C LYS A 34 -24.73 -32.32 19.39
N GLU A 35 -24.47 -33.13 20.41
CA GLU A 35 -23.14 -33.21 21.05
C GLU A 35 -22.07 -33.68 20.07
N SER A 36 -22.39 -34.65 19.21
CA SER A 36 -21.47 -35.17 18.19
C SER A 36 -21.17 -34.15 17.10
N ILE A 37 -22.15 -33.33 16.69
CA ILE A 37 -21.93 -32.21 15.77
C ILE A 37 -21.02 -31.15 16.41
N GLN A 38 -21.26 -30.81 17.68
CA GLN A 38 -20.40 -29.87 18.42
C GLN A 38 -18.96 -30.37 18.52
N LYS A 39 -18.76 -31.66 18.87
CA LYS A 39 -17.42 -32.27 18.91
C LYS A 39 -16.77 -32.33 17.53
N THR A 40 -17.54 -32.56 16.47
CA THR A 40 -17.04 -32.54 15.09
C THR A 40 -16.55 -31.14 14.69
N ILE A 41 -17.28 -30.09 15.07
CA ILE A 41 -16.89 -28.70 14.82
C ILE A 41 -15.70 -28.31 15.69
N MET A 42 -15.62 -28.78 16.93
CA MET A 42 -14.42 -28.59 17.77
C MET A 42 -13.18 -29.21 17.11
N ALA A 43 -13.30 -30.43 16.57
CA ALA A 43 -12.21 -31.06 15.82
C ALA A 43 -11.86 -30.27 14.55
N MET A 44 -12.84 -29.68 13.86
CA MET A 44 -12.62 -28.78 12.73
C MET A 44 -11.88 -27.50 13.14
N THR A 45 -12.23 -26.88 14.28
CA THR A 45 -11.55 -25.68 14.82
C THR A 45 -10.10 -25.99 15.24
N LEU A 46 -9.83 -27.22 15.67
CA LEU A 46 -8.47 -27.71 15.94
C LEU A 46 -7.67 -28.05 14.67
N GLY A 47 -8.27 -27.92 13.48
CA GLY A 47 -7.63 -28.22 12.20
C GLY A 47 -7.53 -29.71 11.87
N LYS A 48 -8.25 -30.59 12.59
CA LYS A 48 -8.32 -32.02 12.26
C LYS A 48 -9.20 -32.21 11.03
N ASP A 49 -8.78 -33.09 10.11
CA ASP A 49 -9.58 -33.45 8.95
C ASP A 49 -10.79 -34.30 9.36
N VAL A 50 -11.97 -33.67 9.32
CA VAL A 50 -13.26 -34.32 9.58
C VAL A 50 -14.09 -34.50 8.31
N SER A 51 -13.52 -34.27 7.12
CA SER A 51 -14.20 -34.36 5.81
C SER A 51 -14.94 -35.70 5.60
N ALA A 52 -14.39 -36.80 6.12
CA ALA A 52 -14.99 -38.13 6.01
C ALA A 52 -16.35 -38.28 6.74
N LEU A 53 -16.71 -37.34 7.62
CA LEU A 53 -18.00 -37.27 8.31
C LEU A 53 -19.06 -36.51 7.51
N PHE A 54 -18.72 -35.96 6.34
CA PHE A 54 -19.61 -35.11 5.55
C PHE A 54 -20.99 -35.72 5.26
N PRO A 55 -21.12 -36.98 4.80
CA PRO A 55 -22.44 -37.57 4.56
C PRO A 55 -23.27 -37.74 5.83
N ASP A 56 -22.61 -37.95 6.98
CA ASP A 56 -23.27 -38.21 8.25
C ASP A 56 -23.71 -36.91 8.93
N VAL A 57 -22.93 -35.84 8.79
CA VAL A 57 -23.35 -34.48 9.17
C VAL A 57 -24.49 -33.99 8.28
N LEU A 58 -24.43 -34.28 6.97
CA LEU A 58 -25.45 -33.84 6.01
C LEU A 58 -26.83 -34.45 6.29
N LYS A 59 -26.91 -35.70 6.77
CA LYS A 59 -28.21 -36.30 7.19
C LYS A 59 -28.89 -35.51 8.30
N ASN A 60 -28.13 -34.75 9.08
CA ASN A 60 -28.63 -33.95 10.19
C ASN A 60 -28.96 -32.51 9.79
N ILE A 61 -29.07 -32.20 8.50
CA ILE A 61 -29.44 -30.86 8.00
C ILE A 61 -30.93 -30.55 8.22
N ALA A 62 -31.79 -31.55 8.05
CA ALA A 62 -33.24 -31.42 8.17
C ALA A 62 -33.68 -31.49 9.65
N THR A 63 -33.31 -30.50 10.46
CA THR A 63 -33.68 -30.40 11.87
C THR A 63 -34.46 -29.13 12.18
N GLY A 64 -35.39 -29.21 13.14
CA GLY A 64 -36.12 -28.03 13.65
C GLY A 64 -35.34 -27.20 14.67
N ASP A 65 -34.24 -27.73 15.23
CA ASP A 65 -33.38 -26.97 16.15
C ASP A 65 -32.48 -26.00 15.39
N LEU A 66 -32.62 -24.70 15.68
CA LEU A 66 -31.85 -23.63 15.05
C LEU A 66 -30.34 -23.75 15.36
N GLU A 67 -29.99 -24.14 16.58
CA GLU A 67 -28.59 -24.24 17.00
C GLU A 67 -27.88 -25.37 16.25
N GLN A 68 -28.51 -26.55 16.18
CA GLN A 68 -28.01 -27.66 15.39
C GLN A 68 -27.89 -27.30 13.91
N LYS A 69 -28.89 -26.61 13.34
CA LYS A 69 -28.87 -26.18 11.94
C LYS A 69 -27.72 -25.20 11.64
N LYS A 70 -27.46 -24.22 12.51
CA LYS A 70 -26.31 -23.29 12.40
C LYS A 70 -24.98 -24.04 12.36
N LEU A 71 -24.82 -25.03 13.24
CA LEU A 71 -23.61 -25.86 13.32
C LEU A 71 -23.40 -26.69 12.04
N VAL A 72 -24.45 -27.34 11.54
CA VAL A 72 -24.41 -28.11 10.29
C VAL A 72 -24.08 -27.20 9.10
N TYR A 73 -24.70 -26.02 9.01
CA TYR A 73 -24.42 -25.07 7.94
C TYR A 73 -22.97 -24.54 7.98
N LEU A 74 -22.42 -24.27 9.16
CA LEU A 74 -21.01 -23.90 9.32
C LEU A 74 -20.08 -24.99 8.79
N TYR A 75 -20.37 -26.25 9.11
CA TYR A 75 -19.63 -27.39 8.59
C TYR A 75 -19.73 -27.49 7.06
N LEU A 76 -20.94 -27.32 6.49
CA LEU A 76 -21.14 -27.34 5.04
C LEU A 76 -20.34 -26.22 4.34
N MET A 77 -20.33 -24.99 4.87
CA MET A 77 -19.59 -23.87 4.25
C MET A 77 -18.10 -24.16 4.11
N ASN A 78 -17.48 -24.82 5.09
CA ASN A 78 -16.05 -25.12 5.08
C ASN A 78 -15.71 -26.30 4.16
N TYR A 79 -16.52 -27.36 4.17
CA TYR A 79 -16.23 -28.60 3.43
C TYR A 79 -16.91 -28.71 2.06
N ALA A 80 -17.75 -27.74 1.68
CA ALA A 80 -18.46 -27.79 0.39
C ALA A 80 -17.51 -27.80 -0.83
N LYS A 81 -16.37 -27.09 -0.74
CA LYS A 81 -15.36 -27.10 -1.80
C LYS A 81 -14.69 -28.47 -1.97
N SER A 82 -14.55 -29.23 -0.89
CA SER A 82 -13.89 -30.54 -0.90
C SER A 82 -14.81 -31.65 -1.45
N HIS A 83 -16.13 -31.49 -1.30
CA HIS A 83 -17.12 -32.49 -1.73
C HIS A 83 -18.32 -31.85 -2.47
N PRO A 84 -18.12 -31.28 -3.67
CA PRO A 84 -19.16 -30.55 -4.40
C PRO A 84 -20.37 -31.43 -4.80
N ASP A 85 -20.14 -32.71 -5.13
CA ASP A 85 -21.22 -33.59 -5.58
C ASP A 85 -22.19 -33.98 -4.44
N LEU A 86 -21.69 -34.10 -3.21
CA LEU A 86 -22.52 -34.40 -2.05
C LEU A 86 -23.32 -33.18 -1.57
N CYS A 87 -22.83 -31.96 -1.83
CA CYS A 87 -23.56 -30.72 -1.53
C CYS A 87 -24.90 -30.61 -2.27
N ILE A 88 -25.03 -31.24 -3.44
CA ILE A 88 -26.28 -31.21 -4.22
C ILE A 88 -27.45 -31.81 -3.41
N LEU A 89 -27.18 -32.80 -2.56
CA LEU A 89 -28.20 -33.41 -1.70
C LEU A 89 -28.77 -32.42 -0.66
N ALA A 90 -28.02 -31.37 -0.32
CA ALA A 90 -28.44 -30.32 0.61
C ALA A 90 -29.39 -29.30 -0.03
N VAL A 91 -29.42 -29.20 -1.36
CA VAL A 91 -30.16 -28.16 -2.10
C VAL A 91 -31.64 -28.20 -1.78
N ASN A 92 -32.25 -29.39 -1.77
CA ASN A 92 -33.67 -29.52 -1.44
C ASN A 92 -34.00 -29.01 -0.04
N THR A 93 -33.12 -29.26 0.94
CA THR A 93 -33.31 -28.73 2.29
C THR A 93 -33.09 -27.23 2.35
N PHE A 94 -32.13 -26.68 1.60
CA PHE A 94 -31.93 -25.24 1.52
C PHE A 94 -33.13 -24.50 0.92
N VAL A 95 -33.74 -25.04 -0.14
CA VAL A 95 -34.96 -24.49 -0.74
C VAL A 95 -36.11 -24.54 0.27
N GLN A 96 -36.30 -25.66 0.98
CA GLN A 96 -37.31 -25.77 2.04
C GLN A 96 -37.06 -24.78 3.18
N ASP A 97 -35.81 -24.65 3.63
CA ASP A 97 -35.43 -23.74 4.72
C ASP A 97 -35.57 -22.26 4.30
N SER A 98 -35.49 -21.96 3.00
CA SER A 98 -35.75 -20.61 2.46
C SER A 98 -37.21 -20.19 2.53
N GLU A 99 -38.13 -21.16 2.71
CA GLU A 99 -39.58 -20.94 2.84
C GLU A 99 -40.08 -21.19 4.28
N ASP A 100 -39.18 -21.42 5.22
CA ASP A 100 -39.53 -21.69 6.63
C ASP A 100 -40.26 -20.49 7.26
N PRO A 101 -41.26 -20.70 8.15
CA PRO A 101 -41.95 -19.61 8.83
C PRO A 101 -41.02 -18.67 9.61
N ASN A 102 -39.89 -19.17 10.12
CA ASN A 102 -38.94 -18.39 10.88
C ASN A 102 -37.99 -17.59 9.96
N PRO A 103 -38.02 -16.24 10.00
CA PRO A 103 -37.15 -15.41 9.17
C PRO A 103 -35.66 -15.63 9.44
N LEU A 104 -35.28 -16.07 10.64
CA LEU A 104 -33.88 -16.38 10.96
C LEU A 104 -33.39 -17.61 10.20
N ILE A 105 -34.24 -18.61 9.99
CA ILE A 105 -33.91 -19.82 9.22
C ILE A 105 -33.83 -19.47 7.73
N ARG A 106 -34.80 -18.71 7.21
CA ARG A 106 -34.80 -18.23 5.80
C ARG A 106 -33.52 -17.46 5.46
N ALA A 107 -33.18 -16.46 6.26
CA ALA A 107 -31.98 -15.65 6.06
C ALA A 107 -30.70 -16.48 6.20
N LEU A 108 -30.64 -17.40 7.17
CA LEU A 108 -29.50 -18.28 7.37
C LEU A 108 -29.29 -19.22 6.18
N ALA A 109 -30.37 -19.77 5.60
CA ALA A 109 -30.33 -20.62 4.42
C ALA A 109 -29.76 -19.86 3.21
N ILE A 110 -30.29 -18.67 2.90
CA ILE A 110 -29.83 -17.84 1.79
C ILE A 110 -28.37 -17.40 1.97
N ARG A 111 -27.99 -16.98 3.18
CA ARG A 111 -26.60 -16.60 3.49
C ARG A 111 -25.64 -17.77 3.25
N THR A 112 -26.04 -18.97 3.65
CA THR A 112 -25.22 -20.18 3.54
C THR A 112 -25.12 -20.63 2.09
N MET A 113 -26.23 -20.64 1.34
CA MET A 113 -26.24 -20.91 -0.10
C MET A 113 -25.29 -19.99 -0.85
N GLY A 114 -25.34 -18.67 -0.60
CA GLY A 114 -24.45 -17.70 -1.24
C GLY A 114 -22.97 -17.82 -0.85
N CYS A 115 -22.63 -18.51 0.25
CA CYS A 115 -21.24 -18.79 0.62
C CYS A 115 -20.69 -20.05 -0.06
N ILE A 116 -21.54 -20.94 -0.56
CA ILE A 116 -21.11 -22.19 -1.19
C ILE A 116 -20.72 -21.90 -2.64
N ARG A 117 -19.42 -21.87 -2.89
CA ARG A 117 -18.84 -21.61 -4.22
C ARG A 117 -18.81 -22.87 -5.10
N VAL A 118 -19.97 -23.46 -5.37
CA VAL A 118 -20.14 -24.62 -6.26
C VAL A 118 -21.08 -24.23 -7.41
N GLU A 119 -20.57 -24.20 -8.64
CA GLU A 119 -21.31 -23.74 -9.83
C GLU A 119 -22.67 -24.43 -10.00
N LYS A 120 -22.72 -25.75 -9.81
CA LYS A 120 -23.98 -26.53 -9.90
C LYS A 120 -25.04 -26.12 -8.88
N MET A 121 -24.66 -25.51 -7.75
CA MET A 121 -25.63 -25.03 -6.75
C MET A 121 -26.25 -23.69 -7.11
N VAL A 122 -25.58 -22.92 -7.99
CA VAL A 122 -25.98 -21.57 -8.35
C VAL A 122 -27.32 -21.58 -9.09
N ASP A 123 -27.52 -22.54 -10.00
CA ASP A 123 -28.76 -22.70 -10.77
C ASP A 123 -30.00 -22.90 -9.87
N TYR A 124 -29.84 -23.59 -8.73
CA TYR A 124 -30.94 -23.85 -7.80
C TYR A 124 -31.21 -22.71 -6.80
N MET A 125 -30.35 -21.70 -6.77
CA MET A 125 -30.49 -20.56 -5.85
C MET A 125 -31.38 -19.45 -6.44
N GLU A 126 -31.66 -19.46 -7.75
CA GLU A 126 -32.39 -18.38 -8.41
C GLU A 126 -33.76 -18.10 -7.77
N GLU A 127 -34.61 -19.13 -7.68
CA GLU A 127 -35.98 -18.98 -7.18
C GLU A 127 -36.03 -18.64 -5.68
N PRO A 128 -35.29 -19.33 -4.79
CA PRO A 128 -35.17 -18.94 -3.38
C PRO A 128 -34.69 -17.50 -3.18
N LEU A 129 -33.70 -17.06 -3.97
CA LEU A 129 -33.17 -15.70 -3.88
C LEU A 129 -34.21 -14.67 -4.32
N ARG A 130 -34.92 -14.91 -5.42
CA ARG A 130 -35.97 -14.02 -5.92
C ARG A 130 -37.12 -13.86 -4.91
N LYS A 131 -37.52 -14.96 -4.25
CA LYS A 131 -38.53 -14.94 -3.19
C LYS A 131 -38.06 -14.14 -1.97
N THR A 132 -36.81 -14.34 -1.55
CA THR A 132 -36.27 -13.73 -0.32
C THR A 132 -35.91 -12.24 -0.48
N LEU A 133 -35.69 -11.76 -1.70
CA LEU A 133 -35.59 -10.32 -2.00
C LEU A 133 -36.91 -9.58 -1.77
N ARG A 134 -38.06 -10.26 -1.92
CA ARG A 134 -39.41 -9.73 -1.70
C ARG A 134 -40.04 -10.20 -0.39
N ASP A 135 -39.23 -10.73 0.53
CA ASP A 135 -39.70 -11.23 1.84
C ASP A 135 -40.31 -10.11 2.68
N GLU A 136 -41.28 -10.45 3.54
CA GLU A 136 -41.89 -9.49 4.46
C GLU A 136 -40.89 -8.96 5.51
N SER A 137 -39.94 -9.81 5.93
CA SER A 137 -38.96 -9.49 6.96
C SER A 137 -37.77 -8.69 6.42
N PRO A 138 -37.46 -7.50 6.99
CA PRO A 138 -36.27 -6.74 6.60
C PRO A 138 -34.95 -7.49 6.83
N TYR A 139 -34.91 -8.41 7.81
CA TYR A 139 -33.71 -9.20 8.09
C TYR A 139 -33.37 -10.18 6.96
N VAL A 140 -34.39 -10.75 6.33
CA VAL A 140 -34.22 -11.63 5.17
C VAL A 140 -33.82 -10.79 3.95
N ARG A 141 -34.53 -9.69 3.66
CA ARG A 141 -34.23 -8.81 2.52
C ARG A 141 -32.80 -8.26 2.56
N LYS A 142 -32.32 -7.78 3.72
CA LYS A 142 -30.94 -7.27 3.84
C LYS A 142 -29.87 -8.36 3.64
N THR A 143 -30.21 -9.61 3.93
CA THR A 143 -29.32 -10.77 3.76
C THR A 143 -29.32 -11.23 2.31
N ALA A 144 -30.49 -11.22 1.67
CA ALA A 144 -30.66 -11.48 0.25
C ALA A 144 -29.90 -10.46 -0.60
N ALA A 145 -29.91 -9.17 -0.22
CA ALA A 145 -29.13 -8.11 -0.90
C ALA A 145 -27.63 -8.45 -1.01
N ILE A 146 -27.02 -8.86 0.11
CA ILE A 146 -25.60 -9.26 0.13
C ILE A 146 -25.39 -10.57 -0.65
N CYS A 147 -26.37 -11.49 -0.62
CA CYS A 147 -26.31 -12.72 -1.38
C CYS A 147 -26.25 -12.45 -2.90
N VAL A 148 -26.95 -11.41 -3.40
CA VAL A 148 -26.86 -10.99 -4.81
C VAL A 148 -25.43 -10.59 -5.18
N ALA A 149 -24.71 -9.85 -4.33
CA ALA A 149 -23.30 -9.51 -4.58
C ALA A 149 -22.41 -10.77 -4.62
N LYS A 150 -22.62 -11.73 -3.71
CA LYS A 150 -21.89 -13.01 -3.71
C LYS A 150 -22.18 -13.85 -4.96
N LEU A 151 -23.44 -13.85 -5.41
CA LEU A 151 -23.85 -14.52 -6.63
C LEU A 151 -23.20 -13.86 -7.85
N PHE A 152 -23.09 -12.54 -7.87
CA PHE A 152 -22.42 -11.80 -8.93
C PHE A 152 -20.91 -12.13 -9.03
N ASP A 153 -20.21 -12.32 -7.90
CA ASP A 153 -18.81 -12.79 -7.87
C ASP A 153 -18.65 -14.20 -8.49
N LEU A 154 -19.67 -15.06 -8.35
CA LEU A 154 -19.66 -16.42 -8.88
C LEU A 154 -20.03 -16.50 -10.37
N ASN A 155 -21.14 -15.87 -10.76
CA ASN A 155 -21.65 -15.92 -12.13
C ASN A 155 -22.37 -14.59 -12.49
N PRO A 156 -21.63 -13.61 -13.05
CA PRO A 156 -22.20 -12.33 -13.47
C PRO A 156 -23.30 -12.44 -14.53
N SER A 157 -23.17 -13.36 -15.49
CA SER A 157 -24.14 -13.55 -16.59
C SER A 157 -25.52 -13.90 -16.06
N MET A 158 -25.60 -14.85 -15.13
CA MET A 158 -26.86 -15.27 -14.54
C MET A 158 -27.54 -14.13 -13.76
N CYS A 159 -26.76 -13.29 -13.07
CA CYS A 159 -27.30 -12.13 -12.37
C CYS A 159 -27.98 -11.14 -13.30
N LEU A 160 -27.40 -10.92 -14.48
CA LEU A 160 -27.90 -9.99 -15.49
C LEU A 160 -29.13 -10.57 -16.22
N GLU A 161 -29.08 -11.83 -16.63
CA GLU A 161 -30.19 -12.48 -17.35
C GLU A 161 -31.45 -12.59 -16.49
N ASN A 162 -31.29 -12.86 -15.19
CA ASN A 162 -32.40 -13.03 -14.27
C ASN A 162 -32.95 -11.72 -13.69
N GLY A 163 -32.31 -10.59 -14.01
CA GLY A 163 -32.71 -9.26 -13.57
C GLY A 163 -32.55 -9.03 -12.06
N PHE A 164 -31.53 -9.64 -11.43
CA PHE A 164 -31.25 -9.42 -10.00
C PHE A 164 -30.72 -8.02 -9.72
N LEU A 165 -30.10 -7.40 -10.72
CA LEU A 165 -29.57 -6.05 -10.61
C LEU A 165 -30.69 -5.01 -10.48
N GLU A 166 -31.74 -5.08 -11.30
CA GLU A 166 -32.89 -4.17 -11.21
C GLU A 166 -33.60 -4.32 -9.87
N MET A 167 -33.80 -5.57 -9.40
CA MET A 167 -34.40 -5.82 -8.09
C MET A 167 -33.58 -5.21 -6.95
N LEU A 168 -32.25 -5.27 -7.03
CA LEU A 168 -31.37 -4.67 -6.03
C LEU A 168 -31.40 -3.13 -6.07
N GLN A 169 -31.53 -2.53 -7.27
CA GLN A 169 -31.71 -1.08 -7.42
C GLN A 169 -33.05 -0.61 -6.83
N GLU A 170 -34.14 -1.37 -7.02
CA GLU A 170 -35.45 -1.09 -6.42
C GLU A 170 -35.39 -1.10 -4.88
N MET A 171 -34.58 -1.98 -4.30
CA MET A 171 -34.39 -2.10 -2.84
C MET A 171 -33.74 -0.89 -2.17
N ILE A 172 -33.13 0.03 -2.92
CA ILE A 172 -32.71 1.34 -2.37
C ILE A 172 -33.93 2.17 -1.94
N GLY A 173 -35.11 1.87 -2.49
CA GLY A 173 -36.39 2.45 -2.10
C GLY A 173 -37.08 1.78 -0.91
N ASP A 174 -36.46 0.80 -0.25
CA ASP A 174 -37.06 0.08 0.87
C ASP A 174 -37.32 1.02 2.06
N PRO A 175 -38.43 0.84 2.81
CA PRO A 175 -38.70 1.62 4.02
C PRO A 175 -37.69 1.38 5.13
N ASN A 176 -36.99 0.24 5.16
CA ASN A 176 -36.02 -0.08 6.20
C ASN A 176 -34.59 0.38 5.81
N PRO A 177 -33.97 1.29 6.58
CA PRO A 177 -32.63 1.80 6.31
C PRO A 177 -31.54 0.72 6.25
N MET A 178 -31.67 -0.38 7.00
CA MET A 178 -30.68 -1.47 6.99
C MET A 178 -30.67 -2.22 5.66
N VAL A 179 -31.85 -2.39 5.04
CA VAL A 179 -31.97 -3.01 3.71
C VAL A 179 -31.35 -2.09 2.67
N VAL A 180 -31.62 -0.78 2.76
CA VAL A 180 -31.01 0.24 1.89
C VAL A 180 -29.48 0.20 2.00
N ALA A 181 -28.92 0.24 3.21
CA ALA A 181 -27.47 0.22 3.41
C ALA A 181 -26.78 -1.03 2.82
N ASN A 182 -27.35 -2.22 3.04
CA ASN A 182 -26.81 -3.45 2.49
C ASN A 182 -26.98 -3.53 0.97
N SER A 183 -28.08 -2.98 0.43
CA SER A 183 -28.30 -2.90 -1.02
C SER A 183 -27.28 -1.97 -1.67
N VAL A 184 -27.02 -0.80 -1.07
CA VAL A 184 -25.97 0.12 -1.52
C VAL A 184 -24.59 -0.53 -1.44
N THR A 185 -24.32 -1.29 -0.38
CA THR A 185 -23.05 -2.05 -0.24
C THR A 185 -22.88 -3.05 -1.37
N ALA A 186 -23.90 -3.88 -1.62
CA ALA A 186 -23.88 -4.86 -2.69
C ALA A 186 -23.73 -4.19 -4.07
N LEU A 187 -24.44 -3.09 -4.34
CA LEU A 187 -24.35 -2.36 -5.61
C LEU A 187 -23.00 -1.68 -5.80
N SER A 188 -22.41 -1.13 -4.74
CA SER A 188 -21.07 -0.54 -4.78
C SER A 188 -20.00 -1.59 -5.11
N GLU A 189 -20.07 -2.78 -4.50
CA GLU A 189 -19.17 -3.89 -4.78
C GLU A 189 -19.31 -4.41 -6.23
N ILE A 190 -20.55 -4.55 -6.71
CA ILE A 190 -20.84 -4.94 -8.11
C ILE A 190 -20.30 -3.88 -9.08
N ALA A 191 -20.49 -2.58 -8.77
CA ALA A 191 -20.00 -1.49 -9.60
C ALA A 191 -18.47 -1.46 -9.68
N HIS A 192 -17.76 -1.78 -8.60
CA HIS A 192 -16.29 -1.88 -8.59
C HIS A 192 -15.80 -3.11 -9.38
N THR A 193 -16.51 -4.23 -9.30
CA THR A 193 -16.16 -5.48 -10.00
C THR A 193 -16.41 -5.38 -11.51
N ALA A 194 -17.53 -4.78 -11.91
CA ALA A 194 -17.96 -4.67 -13.30
C ALA A 194 -18.46 -3.25 -13.61
N PRO A 195 -17.56 -2.28 -13.83
CA PRO A 195 -17.94 -0.88 -14.07
C PRO A 195 -18.81 -0.68 -15.32
N GLU A 196 -18.76 -1.61 -16.27
CA GLU A 196 -19.56 -1.59 -17.51
C GLU A 196 -21.06 -1.76 -17.26
N THR A 197 -21.43 -2.44 -16.17
CA THR A 197 -22.84 -2.72 -15.83
C THR A 197 -23.59 -1.48 -15.32
N LYS A 198 -22.88 -0.39 -14.99
CA LYS A 198 -23.45 0.82 -14.35
C LYS A 198 -24.45 0.48 -13.24
N ALA A 199 -24.09 -0.54 -12.44
CA ALA A 199 -24.96 -1.14 -11.44
C ALA A 199 -25.54 -0.12 -10.45
N LEU A 200 -24.78 0.93 -10.14
CA LEU A 200 -25.22 2.01 -9.28
C LEU A 200 -25.28 3.33 -10.05
N GLN A 201 -26.50 3.77 -10.39
CA GLN A 201 -26.75 5.13 -10.87
C GLN A 201 -27.44 5.93 -9.76
N VAL A 202 -26.67 6.80 -9.11
CA VAL A 202 -27.21 7.70 -8.08
C VAL A 202 -28.02 8.80 -8.78
N THR A 203 -29.33 8.60 -8.85
CA THR A 203 -30.25 9.68 -9.25
C THR A 203 -30.50 10.62 -8.08
N PRO A 204 -30.94 11.87 -8.29
CA PRO A 204 -31.29 12.79 -7.20
C PRO A 204 -32.36 12.23 -6.24
N ASN A 205 -33.24 11.35 -6.74
CA ASN A 205 -34.23 10.66 -5.90
C ASN A 205 -33.57 9.59 -5.01
N THR A 206 -32.67 8.80 -5.59
CA THR A 206 -31.86 7.81 -4.87
C THR A 206 -30.99 8.49 -3.81
N LEU A 207 -30.38 9.64 -4.15
CA LEU A 207 -29.57 10.44 -3.23
C LEU A 207 -30.36 10.89 -2.01
N ARG A 208 -31.56 11.46 -2.20
CA ARG A 208 -32.42 11.87 -1.08
C ARG A 208 -32.77 10.70 -0.16
N LYS A 209 -33.07 9.53 -0.73
CA LYS A 209 -33.35 8.31 0.04
C LYS A 209 -32.14 7.84 0.85
N MET A 210 -30.95 7.84 0.24
CA MET A 210 -29.69 7.51 0.93
C MET A 210 -29.38 8.49 2.07
N LEU A 211 -29.59 9.80 1.87
CA LEU A 211 -29.37 10.85 2.88
C LEU A 211 -30.41 10.82 4.03
N MET A 212 -31.62 10.31 3.78
CA MET A 212 -32.60 10.03 4.83
C MET A 212 -32.17 8.79 5.63
N ALA A 213 -31.80 7.72 4.94
CA ALA A 213 -31.33 6.48 5.56
C ALA A 213 -30.05 6.69 6.40
N LEU A 214 -29.16 7.60 6.01
CA LEU A 214 -27.89 7.87 6.71
C LEU A 214 -28.06 8.13 8.22
N ASN A 215 -29.15 8.78 8.65
CA ASN A 215 -29.37 9.08 10.06
C ASN A 215 -29.88 7.88 10.88
N GLU A 216 -30.55 6.93 10.24
CA GLU A 216 -31.22 5.80 10.88
C GLU A 216 -30.48 4.46 10.66
N CYS A 217 -29.49 4.45 9.76
CA CYS A 217 -28.63 3.30 9.50
C CYS A 217 -27.69 2.98 10.67
N THR A 218 -27.27 1.72 10.73
CA THR A 218 -26.16 1.25 11.56
C THR A 218 -24.86 1.93 11.16
N GLU A 219 -23.89 1.97 12.07
CA GLU A 219 -22.57 2.55 11.82
C GLU A 219 -21.89 2.02 10.55
N TRP A 220 -21.97 0.71 10.30
CA TRP A 220 -21.39 0.05 9.12
C TRP A 220 -22.09 0.48 7.84
N GLY A 221 -23.43 0.56 7.87
CA GLY A 221 -24.21 1.06 6.74
C GLY A 221 -23.93 2.53 6.42
N ARG A 222 -23.70 3.36 7.44
CA ARG A 222 -23.31 4.76 7.26
C ARG A 222 -21.97 4.88 6.53
N VAL A 223 -20.97 4.07 6.90
CA VAL A 223 -19.67 4.08 6.21
C VAL A 223 -19.85 3.81 4.73
N THR A 224 -20.58 2.75 4.35
CA THR A 224 -20.75 2.42 2.94
C THR A 224 -21.51 3.50 2.17
N ILE A 225 -22.59 4.03 2.75
CA ILE A 225 -23.34 5.14 2.14
C ILE A 225 -22.43 6.36 1.98
N LEU A 226 -21.64 6.74 2.99
CA LEU A 226 -20.71 7.88 2.91
C LEU A 226 -19.61 7.68 1.86
N CYS A 227 -19.05 6.46 1.75
CA CYS A 227 -18.08 6.14 0.71
C CYS A 227 -18.70 6.22 -0.69
N THR A 228 -19.92 5.72 -0.86
CA THR A 228 -20.67 5.82 -2.11
C THR A 228 -20.96 7.28 -2.48
N LEU A 229 -21.35 8.09 -1.49
CA LEU A 229 -21.56 9.53 -1.67
C LEU A 229 -20.27 10.29 -1.98
N ALA A 230 -19.12 9.79 -1.54
CA ALA A 230 -17.82 10.36 -1.85
C ALA A 230 -17.40 10.12 -3.31
N GLU A 231 -17.83 8.99 -3.91
CA GLU A 231 -17.61 8.67 -5.33
C GLU A 231 -18.60 9.41 -6.25
N TYR A 232 -19.78 9.75 -5.74
CA TYR A 232 -20.79 10.50 -6.50
C TYR A 232 -20.28 11.90 -6.85
N ARG A 233 -20.25 12.21 -8.16
CA ARG A 233 -19.98 13.57 -8.64
C ARG A 233 -21.29 14.31 -8.83
N THR A 234 -21.46 15.39 -8.07
CA THR A 234 -22.62 16.27 -8.15
C THR A 234 -22.61 17.07 -9.45
N ALA A 235 -23.80 17.26 -10.02
CA ALA A 235 -23.99 18.09 -11.21
C ALA A 235 -24.24 19.57 -10.85
N ASP A 236 -24.76 19.83 -9.65
CA ASP A 236 -25.14 21.17 -9.17
C ASP A 236 -24.42 21.52 -7.85
N VAL A 237 -24.08 22.80 -7.69
CA VAL A 237 -23.45 23.36 -6.49
C VAL A 237 -24.38 23.19 -5.29
N LYS A 238 -25.68 23.44 -5.47
CA LYS A 238 -26.69 23.32 -4.40
C LYS A 238 -26.86 21.89 -3.89
N GLU A 239 -26.69 20.91 -4.77
CA GLU A 239 -26.74 19.49 -4.39
C GLU A 239 -25.53 19.13 -3.52
N SER A 240 -24.34 19.64 -3.87
CA SER A 240 -23.11 19.48 -3.09
C SER A 240 -23.23 20.11 -1.70
N GLU A 241 -23.80 21.31 -1.62
CA GLU A 241 -24.08 21.98 -0.34
C GLU A 241 -25.04 21.15 0.52
N HIS A 242 -26.12 20.64 -0.08
CA HIS A 242 -27.09 19.81 0.63
C HIS A 242 -26.46 18.52 1.18
N ILE A 243 -25.59 17.85 0.42
CA ILE A 243 -24.85 16.68 0.88
C ILE A 243 -23.97 17.06 2.08
N CYS A 244 -23.19 18.14 1.98
CA CYS A 244 -22.29 18.57 3.04
C CYS A 244 -23.04 18.93 4.33
N GLU A 245 -24.17 19.62 4.24
CA GLU A 245 -25.02 19.93 5.39
C GLU A 245 -25.57 18.69 6.10
N ARG A 246 -25.99 17.68 5.32
CA ARG A 246 -26.55 16.42 5.84
C ARG A 246 -25.48 15.48 6.40
N VAL A 247 -24.25 15.53 5.88
CA VAL A 247 -23.12 14.71 6.35
C VAL A 247 -22.42 15.34 7.56
N ALA A 248 -22.42 16.66 7.72
CA ALA A 248 -21.72 17.36 8.81
C ALA A 248 -22.01 16.84 10.23
N PRO A 249 -23.25 16.41 10.61
CA PRO A 249 -23.52 15.82 11.91
C PRO A 249 -22.76 14.51 12.18
N GLN A 250 -22.37 13.77 11.13
CA GLN A 250 -21.65 12.49 11.26
C GLN A 250 -20.23 12.66 11.80
N PHE A 251 -19.70 13.88 11.82
CA PHE A 251 -18.42 14.22 12.44
C PHE A 251 -18.36 13.96 13.94
N GLN A 252 -19.50 13.92 14.63
CA GLN A 252 -19.58 13.69 16.08
C GLN A 252 -19.86 12.21 16.42
N HIS A 253 -19.85 11.32 15.44
CA HIS A 253 -20.14 9.92 15.66
C HIS A 253 -19.03 9.24 16.48
N ALA A 254 -19.39 8.26 17.32
CA ALA A 254 -18.44 7.56 18.18
C ALA A 254 -17.44 6.68 17.38
N ASN A 255 -17.90 6.09 16.27
CA ASN A 255 -17.07 5.23 15.42
C ASN A 255 -16.11 6.07 14.54
N PRO A 256 -14.79 5.91 14.67
CA PRO A 256 -13.77 6.59 13.87
C PRO A 256 -13.92 6.41 12.35
N SER A 257 -14.39 5.25 11.91
CA SER A 257 -14.56 4.93 10.48
C SER A 257 -15.65 5.79 9.84
N VAL A 258 -16.74 6.05 10.58
CA VAL A 258 -17.82 6.94 10.12
C VAL A 258 -17.30 8.37 10.01
N VAL A 259 -16.50 8.82 10.98
CA VAL A 259 -15.91 10.17 10.97
C VAL A 259 -14.96 10.33 9.78
N LEU A 260 -14.07 9.36 9.51
CA LEU A 260 -13.16 9.41 8.36
C LEU A 260 -13.91 9.37 7.02
N ALA A 261 -14.94 8.53 6.88
CA ALA A 261 -15.76 8.48 5.68
C ALA A 261 -16.57 9.78 5.46
N ALA A 262 -17.06 10.40 6.54
CA ALA A 262 -17.71 11.70 6.49
C ALA A 262 -16.72 12.81 6.08
N VAL A 263 -15.51 12.79 6.65
CA VAL A 263 -14.41 13.69 6.28
C VAL A 263 -14.05 13.55 4.80
N LYS A 264 -13.94 12.31 4.30
CA LYS A 264 -13.74 12.02 2.87
C LYS A 264 -14.83 12.66 2.00
N CYS A 265 -16.10 12.37 2.32
CA CYS A 265 -17.24 12.85 1.55
C CYS A 265 -17.29 14.39 1.52
N VAL A 266 -17.21 15.05 2.67
CA VAL A 266 -17.24 16.52 2.75
C VAL A 266 -16.04 17.14 2.06
N PHE A 267 -14.84 16.57 2.20
CA PHE A 267 -13.62 17.12 1.59
C PHE A 267 -13.66 17.06 0.06
N LEU A 268 -14.19 15.99 -0.52
CA LEU A 268 -14.33 15.87 -1.98
C LEU A 268 -15.41 16.82 -2.52
N HIS A 269 -16.55 16.92 -1.85
CA HIS A 269 -17.63 17.83 -2.25
C HIS A 269 -17.29 19.32 -2.03
N MET A 270 -16.38 19.63 -1.10
CA MET A 270 -15.89 20.99 -0.87
C MET A 270 -15.25 21.62 -2.12
N LYS A 271 -14.72 20.82 -3.06
CA LYS A 271 -14.17 21.32 -4.34
C LYS A 271 -15.22 22.02 -5.20
N TYR A 272 -16.50 21.68 -5.03
CA TYR A 272 -17.62 22.20 -5.83
C TYR A 272 -18.44 23.27 -5.10
N VAL A 273 -18.10 23.58 -3.85
CA VAL A 273 -18.84 24.50 -2.97
C VAL A 273 -18.15 25.87 -2.93
N GLY A 274 -18.92 26.92 -2.65
CA GLY A 274 -18.39 28.28 -2.50
C GLY A 274 -17.25 28.39 -1.45
N PRO A 275 -16.25 29.26 -1.68
CA PRO A 275 -15.02 29.30 -0.88
C PRO A 275 -15.23 29.70 0.59
N GLU A 276 -16.29 30.46 0.89
CA GLU A 276 -16.63 30.86 2.27
C GLU A 276 -17.21 29.70 3.08
N LEU A 277 -18.08 28.90 2.46
CA LEU A 277 -18.69 27.74 3.08
C LEU A 277 -17.63 26.63 3.26
N ALA A 278 -16.73 26.46 2.29
CA ALA A 278 -15.57 25.59 2.40
C ALA A 278 -14.72 25.89 3.65
N LYS A 279 -14.36 27.17 3.88
CA LYS A 279 -13.63 27.59 5.10
C LYS A 279 -14.39 27.26 6.39
N THR A 280 -15.72 27.33 6.35
CA THR A 280 -16.57 26.98 7.50
C THR A 280 -16.53 25.47 7.77
N TYR A 281 -16.58 24.63 6.73
CA TYR A 281 -16.42 23.18 6.88
C TYR A 281 -15.02 22.79 7.37
N LEU A 282 -13.95 23.42 6.85
CA LEU A 282 -12.59 23.18 7.34
C LEU A 282 -12.46 23.42 8.85
N LYS A 283 -13.07 24.50 9.37
CA LYS A 283 -13.12 24.76 10.82
C LYS A 283 -13.92 23.70 11.59
N LYS A 284 -15.00 23.18 11.00
CA LYS A 284 -15.82 22.11 11.60
C LYS A 284 -15.13 20.73 11.56
N MET A 285 -14.20 20.51 10.63
CA MET A 285 -13.45 19.26 10.49
C MET A 285 -12.29 19.12 11.47
N ALA A 286 -11.74 20.23 11.99
CA ALA A 286 -10.60 20.17 12.92
C ALA A 286 -10.90 19.41 14.24
N PRO A 287 -11.99 19.66 14.98
CA PRO A 287 -12.27 18.95 16.24
C PRO A 287 -12.47 17.42 16.09
N PRO A 288 -13.18 16.93 15.06
CA PRO A 288 -13.27 15.49 14.78
C PRO A 288 -11.90 14.85 14.53
N LEU A 289 -11.04 15.48 13.73
CA LEU A 289 -9.69 14.97 13.47
C LEU A 289 -8.86 14.88 14.75
N VAL A 290 -9.00 15.85 15.67
CA VAL A 290 -8.35 15.81 16.99
C VAL A 290 -8.87 14.65 17.85
N THR A 291 -10.18 14.38 17.81
CA THR A 291 -10.78 13.27 18.57
C THR A 291 -10.29 11.91 18.06
N LEU A 292 -10.05 11.77 16.76
CA LEU A 292 -9.47 10.54 16.18
C LEU A 292 -8.08 10.23 16.72
N VAL A 293 -7.26 11.25 17.00
CA VAL A 293 -5.92 11.09 17.59
C VAL A 293 -5.97 10.61 19.04
N SER A 294 -7.13 10.68 19.70
CA SER A 294 -7.31 10.18 21.08
C SER A 294 -7.83 8.74 21.16
N SER A 295 -8.06 8.08 20.02
CA SER A 295 -8.59 6.70 19.94
C SER A 295 -7.54 5.63 20.26
N ALA A 296 -7.82 4.34 20.02
CA ALA A 296 -6.84 3.27 20.16
C ALA A 296 -5.63 3.44 19.21
N PRO A 297 -4.42 2.96 19.55
CA PRO A 297 -3.19 3.25 18.78
C PRO A 297 -3.24 2.87 17.28
N GLU A 298 -3.96 1.80 16.93
CA GLU A 298 -4.13 1.33 15.56
C GLU A 298 -5.01 2.31 14.76
N VAL A 299 -6.10 2.76 15.38
CA VAL A 299 -7.00 3.77 14.80
C VAL A 299 -6.28 5.11 14.67
N GLN A 300 -5.49 5.49 15.68
CA GLN A 300 -4.68 6.70 15.63
C GLN A 300 -3.72 6.67 14.44
N TYR A 301 -3.03 5.54 14.21
CA TYR A 301 -2.13 5.42 13.08
C TYR A 301 -2.84 5.65 11.74
N VAL A 302 -3.98 4.99 11.52
CA VAL A 302 -4.80 5.20 10.32
C VAL A 302 -5.23 6.66 10.21
N ALA A 303 -5.71 7.26 11.29
CA ALA A 303 -6.12 8.66 11.31
C ALA A 303 -4.96 9.60 10.96
N LEU A 304 -3.78 9.41 11.56
CA LEU A 304 -2.59 10.24 11.33
C LEU A 304 -2.12 10.15 9.87
N ARG A 305 -2.13 8.95 9.25
CA ARG A 305 -1.79 8.80 7.82
C ARG A 305 -2.76 9.53 6.89
N ASN A 306 -4.05 9.55 7.24
CA ASN A 306 -5.07 10.31 6.50
C ASN A 306 -4.95 11.82 6.77
N ILE A 307 -4.67 12.24 8.00
CA ILE A 307 -4.43 13.64 8.37
C ILE A 307 -3.23 14.19 7.60
N ASP A 308 -2.16 13.39 7.44
CA ASP A 308 -0.99 13.77 6.67
C ASP A 308 -1.36 14.15 5.22
N LEU A 309 -2.17 13.33 4.55
CA LEU A 309 -2.67 13.62 3.19
C LEU A 309 -3.53 14.89 3.15
N LEU A 310 -4.41 15.07 4.14
CA LEU A 310 -5.26 16.27 4.23
C LEU A 310 -4.41 17.54 4.41
N LEU A 311 -3.38 17.48 5.25
CA LEU A 311 -2.46 18.60 5.50
C LEU A 311 -1.60 18.94 4.28
N GLN A 312 -1.23 17.95 3.46
CA GLN A 312 -0.51 18.20 2.21
C GLN A 312 -1.35 19.03 1.23
N LYS A 313 -2.68 18.86 1.20
CA LYS A 313 -3.56 19.64 0.32
C LYS A 313 -4.03 20.95 0.95
N GLN A 314 -4.31 20.94 2.25
CA GLN A 314 -4.84 22.07 3.00
C GLN A 314 -4.08 22.19 4.34
N PRO A 315 -2.97 22.95 4.37
CA PRO A 315 -2.15 23.08 5.57
C PRO A 315 -2.85 23.81 6.73
N ASP A 316 -3.89 24.60 6.43
CA ASP A 316 -4.54 25.49 7.41
C ASP A 316 -5.52 24.80 8.38
N ILE A 317 -5.85 23.52 8.16
CA ILE A 317 -6.91 22.81 8.91
C ILE A 317 -6.59 22.73 10.41
N LEU A 318 -5.32 22.44 10.76
CA LEU A 318 -4.91 22.11 12.14
C LEU A 318 -3.93 23.12 12.75
N ASN A 319 -3.89 24.36 12.22
CA ASN A 319 -2.93 25.39 12.66
C ASN A 319 -2.94 25.71 14.17
N LYS A 320 -4.05 25.45 14.88
CA LYS A 320 -4.21 25.75 16.32
C LYS A 320 -3.92 24.55 17.24
N GLU A 321 -3.89 23.33 16.71
CA GLU A 321 -4.00 22.10 17.50
C GLU A 321 -2.66 21.34 17.63
N LEU A 322 -1.52 22.05 17.69
CA LEU A 322 -0.19 21.42 17.75
C LEU A 322 -0.03 20.46 18.95
N ARG A 323 -0.55 20.86 20.12
CA ARG A 323 -0.38 20.12 21.40
C ARG A 323 -0.97 18.72 21.37
N VAL A 324 -1.98 18.48 20.54
CA VAL A 324 -2.62 17.16 20.40
C VAL A 324 -1.67 16.14 19.80
N PHE A 325 -0.72 16.60 18.97
CA PHE A 325 0.25 15.75 18.27
C PHE A 325 1.51 15.46 19.09
N PHE A 326 1.61 15.94 20.33
CA PHE A 326 2.74 15.57 21.18
C PHE A 326 2.76 14.07 21.47
N CYS A 327 3.97 13.51 21.44
CA CYS A 327 4.20 12.09 21.63
C CYS A 327 4.10 11.78 23.12
N LYS A 328 3.32 10.75 23.47
CA LYS A 328 3.30 10.21 24.83
C LYS A 328 4.34 9.09 24.93
N TYR A 329 4.82 8.83 26.14
CA TYR A 329 5.78 7.75 26.39
C TYR A 329 5.23 6.36 26.02
N ASN A 330 3.91 6.14 26.22
CA ASN A 330 3.23 4.89 25.91
C ASN A 330 2.78 4.74 24.45
N ASP A 331 3.06 5.72 23.59
CA ASP A 331 2.71 5.64 22.17
C ASP A 331 3.64 4.65 21.45
N PRO A 332 3.11 3.76 20.59
CA PRO A 332 3.94 2.89 19.77
C PRO A 332 4.86 3.67 18.80
N PRO A 333 6.03 3.12 18.40
CA PRO A 333 6.98 3.81 17.55
C PRO A 333 6.39 4.34 16.24
N TYR A 334 5.51 3.55 15.58
CA TYR A 334 4.87 3.96 14.34
C TYR A 334 3.91 5.16 14.50
N VAL A 335 3.28 5.32 15.67
CA VAL A 335 2.45 6.50 15.98
C VAL A 335 3.35 7.70 16.22
N LYS A 336 4.43 7.53 17.00
CA LYS A 336 5.41 8.59 17.27
C LYS A 336 6.02 9.15 15.99
N PHE A 337 6.41 8.28 15.05
CA PHE A 337 6.97 8.69 13.76
C PHE A 337 5.99 9.54 12.95
N GLN A 338 4.71 9.16 12.90
CA GLN A 338 3.73 9.91 12.13
C GLN A 338 3.34 11.23 12.80
N LYS A 339 3.20 11.24 14.13
CA LYS A 339 2.99 12.47 14.91
C LYS A 339 4.07 13.50 14.64
N LEU A 340 5.34 13.06 14.66
CA LEU A 340 6.49 13.90 14.39
C LEU A 340 6.44 14.53 12.99
N GLU A 341 6.11 13.75 11.95
CA GLU A 341 5.97 14.27 10.58
C GLU A 341 4.86 15.34 10.49
N ILE A 342 3.72 15.09 11.13
CA ILE A 342 2.60 16.03 11.18
C ILE A 342 2.98 17.31 11.94
N MET A 343 3.71 17.21 13.05
CA MET A 343 4.18 18.37 13.83
C MET A 343 5.03 19.31 12.97
N VAL A 344 5.93 18.76 12.14
CA VAL A 344 6.74 19.56 11.19
C VAL A 344 5.85 20.24 10.15
N ARG A 345 4.83 19.54 9.63
CA ARG A 345 3.88 20.12 8.66
C ARG A 345 3.03 21.25 9.23
N ILE A 346 2.64 21.18 10.51
CA ILE A 346 1.82 22.20 11.20
C ILE A 346 2.68 23.34 11.81
N ALA A 347 4.01 23.21 11.82
CA ALA A 347 4.91 24.22 12.39
C ALA A 347 4.73 25.60 11.75
N ASN A 348 4.56 26.63 12.58
CA ASN A 348 4.34 28.04 12.25
C ASN A 348 5.18 28.94 13.18
N ASP A 349 5.42 30.20 12.83
CA ASP A 349 6.24 31.13 13.65
C ASP A 349 5.79 31.24 15.12
N ARG A 350 4.49 31.06 15.39
CA ARG A 350 3.92 31.20 16.75
C ARG A 350 4.13 29.97 17.63
N ASN A 351 4.28 28.79 17.04
CA ASN A 351 4.31 27.52 17.77
C ASN A 351 5.70 26.88 17.80
N VAL A 352 6.66 27.45 17.05
CA VAL A 352 8.00 26.91 16.88
C VAL A 352 8.77 26.75 18.19
N ASP A 353 8.60 27.68 19.14
CA ASP A 353 9.29 27.61 20.44
C ASP A 353 8.82 26.40 21.27
N GLN A 354 7.51 26.11 21.27
CA GLN A 354 6.96 24.94 21.94
C GLN A 354 7.39 23.65 21.23
N LEU A 355 7.37 23.66 19.89
CA LEU A 355 7.80 22.53 19.08
C LEU A 355 9.28 22.18 19.32
N LEU A 356 10.16 23.19 19.36
CA LEU A 356 11.59 22.98 19.57
C LEU A 356 11.91 22.46 20.97
N ALA A 357 11.19 22.92 22.00
CA ALA A 357 11.34 22.40 23.36
C ALA A 357 11.02 20.89 23.41
N GLU A 358 9.90 20.48 22.81
CA GLU A 358 9.48 19.08 22.74
C GLU A 358 10.45 18.23 21.88
N LEU A 359 10.89 18.74 20.73
CA LEU A 359 11.85 18.03 19.88
C LEU A 359 13.21 17.83 20.58
N LYS A 360 13.61 18.78 21.44
CA LYS A 360 14.81 18.65 22.27
C LYS A 360 14.65 17.52 23.29
N GLU A 361 13.48 17.37 23.90
CA GLU A 361 13.19 16.23 24.79
C GLU A 361 13.16 14.90 24.03
N TYR A 362 12.55 14.87 22.84
CA TYR A 362 12.51 13.65 22.00
C TYR A 362 13.90 13.20 21.55
N ALA A 363 14.83 14.14 21.37
CA ALA A 363 16.22 13.83 21.04
C ALA A 363 17.02 13.21 22.19
N LEU A 364 16.48 13.25 23.42
CA LEU A 364 17.07 12.61 24.61
C LEU A 364 16.43 11.24 24.95
N GLU A 365 15.48 10.76 24.14
CA GLU A 365 14.92 9.41 24.30
C GLU A 365 15.93 8.31 23.93
N VAL A 366 15.61 7.07 24.31
CA VAL A 366 16.47 5.89 24.11
C VAL A 366 16.31 5.27 22.71
N ASP A 367 15.17 5.47 22.05
CA ASP A 367 14.89 4.91 20.72
C ASP A 367 15.71 5.64 19.64
N MET A 368 16.69 4.93 19.08
CA MET A 368 17.62 5.47 18.08
C MET A 368 16.92 6.01 16.83
N ASP A 369 15.91 5.31 16.33
CA ASP A 369 15.20 5.70 15.11
C ASP A 369 14.30 6.91 15.35
N PHE A 370 13.66 6.96 16.53
CA PHE A 370 12.86 8.11 16.93
C PHE A 370 13.71 9.37 17.10
N VAL A 371 14.85 9.25 17.80
CA VAL A 371 15.78 10.36 18.01
C VAL A 371 16.32 10.89 16.68
N ARG A 372 16.77 10.00 15.77
CA ARG A 372 17.24 10.42 14.43
C ARG A 372 16.18 11.20 13.68
N ARG A 373 14.93 10.74 13.70
CA ARG A 373 13.82 11.46 13.07
C ARG A 373 13.52 12.79 13.76
N ALA A 374 13.60 12.85 15.09
CA ALA A 374 13.40 14.10 15.84
C ALA A 374 14.45 15.16 15.47
N VAL A 375 15.72 14.76 15.34
CA VAL A 375 16.81 15.64 14.87
C VAL A 375 16.55 16.11 13.44
N ARG A 376 16.11 15.22 12.54
CA ARG A 376 15.68 15.60 11.18
C ARG A 376 14.51 16.58 11.19
N ALA A 377 13.55 16.40 12.10
CA ALA A 377 12.41 17.29 12.26
C ALA A 377 12.85 18.71 12.68
N ILE A 378 13.82 18.85 13.59
CA ILE A 378 14.42 20.16 13.94
C ILE A 378 15.00 20.83 12.68
N GLY A 379 15.70 20.05 11.85
CA GLY A 379 16.24 20.52 10.57
C GLY A 379 15.18 21.00 9.59
N GLN A 380 14.11 20.23 9.43
CA GLN A 380 12.99 20.59 8.54
C GLN A 380 12.27 21.84 9.03
N VAL A 381 12.12 22.02 10.34
CA VAL A 381 11.56 23.24 10.93
C VAL A 381 12.46 24.44 10.66
N ALA A 382 13.78 24.29 10.81
CA ALA A 382 14.75 25.34 10.50
C ALA A 382 14.70 25.78 9.02
N ILE A 383 14.50 24.83 8.10
CA ILE A 383 14.41 25.10 6.65
C ILE A 383 13.06 25.73 6.27
N LYS A 384 11.99 25.41 7.01
CA LYS A 384 10.64 25.91 6.76
C LYS A 384 10.44 27.33 7.30
N ILE A 385 11.00 27.62 8.48
CA ILE A 385 10.81 28.89 9.20
C ILE A 385 12.17 29.58 9.38
N GLU A 386 12.38 30.66 8.64
CA GLU A 386 13.65 31.41 8.66
C GLU A 386 13.95 32.02 10.03
N THR A 387 12.94 32.56 10.72
CA THR A 387 13.08 33.20 12.05
C THR A 387 13.54 32.23 13.14
N ALA A 388 13.29 30.94 12.95
CA ALA A 388 13.61 29.90 13.92
C ALA A 388 14.96 29.21 13.65
N SER A 389 15.58 29.47 12.50
CA SER A 389 16.82 28.80 12.07
C SER A 389 17.94 28.91 13.09
N GLU A 390 18.22 30.11 13.61
CA GLU A 390 19.24 30.35 14.65
C GLU A 390 18.96 29.56 15.93
N LYS A 391 17.71 29.53 16.39
CA LYS A 391 17.31 28.77 17.57
C LYS A 391 17.48 27.26 17.35
N CYS A 392 17.08 26.75 16.18
CA CYS A 392 17.24 25.35 15.82
C CYS A 392 18.72 24.93 15.81
N VAL A 393 19.57 25.79 15.24
CA VAL A 393 21.01 25.57 15.15
C VAL A 393 21.65 25.54 16.54
N ASN A 394 21.27 26.44 17.45
CA ASN A 394 21.72 26.41 18.85
C ASN A 394 21.25 25.12 19.56
N THR A 395 20.00 24.69 19.35
CA THR A 395 19.51 23.41 19.88
C THR A 395 20.29 22.21 19.33
N LEU A 396 20.63 22.19 18.04
CA LEU A 396 21.44 21.14 17.44
C LEU A 396 22.87 21.13 18.02
N LEU A 397 23.45 22.28 18.31
CA LEU A 397 24.73 22.38 19.01
C LEU A 397 24.69 21.81 20.42
N ASP A 398 23.64 22.12 21.18
CA ASP A 398 23.42 21.53 22.51
C ASP A 398 23.35 20.00 22.41
N LEU A 399 22.66 19.48 21.40
CA LEU A 399 22.55 18.04 21.16
C LEU A 399 23.90 17.42 20.77
N ILE A 400 24.73 18.10 19.98
CA ILE A 400 26.08 17.64 19.64
C ILE A 400 26.96 17.58 20.90
N ASN A 401 26.83 18.56 21.80
CA ASN A 401 27.58 18.59 23.06
C ASN A 401 27.22 17.45 24.03
N THR A 402 26.12 16.72 23.80
CA THR A 402 25.79 15.50 24.57
C THR A 402 26.74 14.33 24.26
N LYS A 403 27.49 14.40 23.14
CA LYS A 403 28.44 13.38 22.67
C LYS A 403 27.83 11.99 22.47
N VAL A 404 26.56 11.94 22.07
CA VAL A 404 25.91 10.69 21.67
C VAL A 404 26.12 10.48 20.17
N ASN A 405 26.92 9.49 19.79
CA ASN A 405 27.41 9.29 18.40
C ASN A 405 26.30 9.37 17.33
N TYR A 406 25.20 8.64 17.50
CA TYR A 406 24.13 8.61 16.49
C TYR A 406 23.35 9.94 16.39
N VAL A 407 23.31 10.74 17.46
CA VAL A 407 22.70 12.08 17.46
C VAL A 407 23.61 13.07 16.76
N VAL A 408 24.92 13.03 17.05
CA VAL A 408 25.94 13.87 16.42
C VAL A 408 25.98 13.64 14.91
N GLN A 409 25.99 12.38 14.49
CA GLN A 409 26.01 11.99 13.07
C GLN A 409 24.79 12.55 12.32
N GLU A 410 23.58 12.38 12.86
CA GLU A 410 22.36 12.89 12.24
C GLU A 410 22.28 14.43 12.27
N ALA A 411 22.73 15.06 13.36
CA ALA A 411 22.77 16.51 13.49
C ALA A 411 23.69 17.15 12.43
N ILE A 412 24.83 16.54 12.11
CA ILE A 412 25.75 17.03 11.07
C ILE A 412 25.09 17.00 9.68
N VAL A 413 24.35 15.93 9.37
CA VAL A 413 23.59 15.83 8.10
C VAL A 413 22.57 16.96 8.00
N VAL A 414 21.86 17.23 9.10
CA VAL A 414 20.86 18.29 9.18
C VAL A 414 21.49 19.69 9.06
N ILE A 415 22.60 19.95 9.76
CA ILE A 415 23.31 21.24 9.69
C ILE A 415 23.80 21.52 8.28
N LYS A 416 24.30 20.50 7.56
CA LYS A 416 24.66 20.62 6.14
C LYS A 416 23.47 21.10 5.30
N ASP A 417 22.27 20.57 5.52
CA ASP A 417 21.08 21.02 4.78
C ASP A 417 20.61 22.42 5.20
N ILE A 418 20.81 22.83 6.46
CA ILE A 418 20.58 24.21 6.91
C ILE A 418 21.56 25.17 6.23
N PHE A 419 22.86 24.85 6.16
CA PHE A 419 23.86 25.69 5.49
C PHE A 419 23.60 25.85 3.99
N ARG A 420 23.05 24.81 3.34
CA ARG A 420 22.64 24.88 1.92
C ARG A 420 21.45 25.83 1.69
N LYS A 421 20.66 26.11 2.72
CA LYS A 421 19.52 27.05 2.68
C LYS A 421 19.96 28.46 3.12
N TYR A 422 20.65 28.53 4.26
CA TYR A 422 21.06 29.76 4.94
C TYR A 422 22.58 29.78 5.13
N PRO A 423 23.34 30.33 4.15
CA PRO A 423 24.77 30.55 4.32
C PRO A 423 25.00 31.73 5.29
N GLY A 424 25.59 31.47 6.46
CA GLY A 424 25.89 32.52 7.46
C GLY A 424 26.27 32.04 8.86
N TYR A 425 25.92 30.80 9.21
CA TYR A 425 26.15 30.21 10.55
C TYR A 425 27.55 29.57 10.71
N GLU A 426 28.58 30.31 10.35
CA GLU A 426 29.94 29.76 10.18
C GLU A 426 30.72 29.56 11.49
N GLY A 427 30.32 30.25 12.57
CA GLY A 427 30.96 30.12 13.88
C GLY A 427 30.90 28.72 14.49
N ILE A 428 30.14 27.82 13.87
CA ILE A 428 29.81 26.47 14.35
C ILE A 428 30.77 25.42 13.78
N ILE A 429 31.38 25.73 12.63
CA ILE A 429 32.23 24.82 11.87
C ILE A 429 33.41 24.27 12.71
N PRO A 430 34.10 25.06 13.56
CA PRO A 430 35.19 24.53 14.39
C PRO A 430 34.73 23.43 15.34
N THR A 431 33.55 23.58 15.96
CA THR A 431 32.97 22.59 16.86
C THR A 431 32.63 21.30 16.12
N LEU A 432 32.09 21.40 14.90
CA LEU A 432 31.81 20.23 14.05
C LEU A 432 33.07 19.47 13.66
N CYS A 433 34.17 20.19 13.38
CA CYS A 433 35.44 19.57 13.01
C CYS A 433 36.11 18.84 14.18
N GLN A 434 35.79 19.17 15.43
CA GLN A 434 36.29 18.45 16.60
C GLN A 434 35.62 17.08 16.77
N CYS A 435 34.42 16.88 16.22
CA CYS A 435 33.67 15.63 16.28
C CYS A 435 34.01 14.65 15.13
N ILE A 436 35.09 14.88 14.38
CA ILE A 436 35.44 14.09 13.19
C ILE A 436 35.70 12.62 13.49
N ASP A 437 36.28 12.32 14.65
CA ASP A 437 36.65 10.97 15.07
C ASP A 437 35.44 10.12 15.50
N GLU A 438 34.27 10.76 15.72
CA GLU A 438 33.03 10.11 16.18
C GLU A 438 32.08 9.74 15.00
N LEU A 439 32.54 9.91 13.75
CA LEU A 439 31.74 9.77 12.53
C LEU A 439 31.94 8.42 11.81
N ASP A 440 31.02 7.50 12.05
CA ASP A 440 31.00 6.18 11.39
C ASP A 440 30.08 6.16 10.16
N GLU A 441 28.97 6.90 10.17
CA GLU A 441 27.96 6.81 9.11
C GLU A 441 28.40 7.54 7.82
N PRO A 442 28.29 6.92 6.63
CA PRO A 442 28.72 7.52 5.37
C PRO A 442 28.01 8.84 5.05
N ASN A 443 26.72 8.96 5.38
CA ASN A 443 25.95 10.18 5.16
C ASN A 443 26.50 11.36 5.96
N ALA A 444 26.90 11.11 7.22
CA ALA A 444 27.44 12.13 8.10
C ALA A 444 28.89 12.51 7.71
N ARG A 445 29.72 11.53 7.34
CA ARG A 445 31.06 11.76 6.78
C ARG A 445 30.98 12.62 5.51
N ALA A 446 30.11 12.24 4.57
CA ALA A 446 29.88 12.99 3.34
C ALA A 446 29.37 14.42 3.60
N ALA A 447 28.50 14.60 4.60
CA ALA A 447 28.03 15.91 5.02
C ALA A 447 29.16 16.79 5.59
N LEU A 448 30.01 16.25 6.47
CA LEU A 448 31.16 16.98 7.01
C LEU A 448 32.15 17.35 5.91
N ILE A 449 32.49 16.40 5.02
CA ILE A 449 33.40 16.64 3.88
C ILE A 449 32.86 17.75 2.97
N TRP A 450 31.54 17.77 2.74
CA TRP A 450 30.91 18.84 1.99
C TRP A 450 31.05 20.20 2.69
N ILE A 451 30.81 20.28 4.01
CA ILE A 451 30.97 21.51 4.81
C ILE A 451 32.42 22.02 4.72
N VAL A 452 33.40 21.11 4.90
CA VAL A 452 34.82 21.46 4.83
C VAL A 452 35.21 21.97 3.44
N GLY A 453 34.70 21.32 2.38
CA GLY A 453 34.98 21.73 1.00
C GLY A 453 34.34 23.07 0.59
N GLU A 454 33.13 23.36 1.06
CA GLU A 454 32.43 24.63 0.76
C GLU A 454 33.08 25.81 1.51
N TYR A 455 33.37 25.62 2.80
CA TYR A 455 33.94 26.65 3.69
C TYR A 455 35.47 26.59 3.83
N ALA A 456 36.17 25.96 2.87
CA ALA A 456 37.62 25.78 2.87
C ALA A 456 38.44 27.08 2.97
N GLU A 457 37.86 28.24 2.64
CA GLU A 457 38.49 29.55 2.79
C GLU A 457 38.67 29.96 4.25
N LYS A 458 37.74 29.57 5.12
CA LYS A 458 37.68 30.00 6.53
C LYS A 458 38.33 28.98 7.47
N ILE A 459 38.40 27.73 7.04
CA ILE A 459 39.03 26.64 7.79
C ILE A 459 40.53 26.59 7.45
N SER A 460 41.40 26.77 8.44
CA SER A 460 42.86 26.76 8.25
C SER A 460 43.43 25.34 8.09
N ASN A 461 42.86 24.36 8.80
CA ASN A 461 43.25 22.94 8.81
C ASN A 461 42.47 22.04 7.82
N ALA A 462 41.76 22.63 6.85
CA ALA A 462 40.94 21.86 5.91
C ALA A 462 41.74 20.87 5.05
N GLY A 463 42.98 21.22 4.69
CA GLY A 463 43.86 20.34 3.92
C GLY A 463 44.29 19.08 4.68
N ASP A 464 44.54 19.20 5.98
CA ASP A 464 44.94 18.09 6.83
C ASP A 464 43.76 17.14 7.09
N ILE A 465 42.57 17.72 7.35
CA ILE A 465 41.32 16.99 7.53
C ILE A 465 41.00 16.18 6.27
N LEU A 466 40.99 16.82 5.10
CA LEU A 466 40.73 16.12 3.83
C LEU A 466 41.85 15.12 3.51
N GLY A 467 43.09 15.39 3.90
CA GLY A 467 44.21 14.46 3.80
C GLY A 467 43.90 13.09 4.40
N GLY A 468 43.39 13.06 5.63
CA GLY A 468 43.01 11.81 6.31
C GLY A 468 41.92 11.01 5.57
N PHE A 469 40.92 11.70 5.00
CA PHE A 469 39.88 11.04 4.20
C PHE A 469 40.37 10.54 2.84
N VAL A 470 41.38 11.20 2.27
CA VAL A 470 41.99 10.78 0.99
C VAL A 470 42.85 9.54 1.17
N ASP A 471 43.56 9.42 2.29
CA ASP A 471 44.38 8.25 2.59
C ASP A 471 43.51 6.98 2.74
N GLY A 472 42.26 7.12 3.20
CA GLY A 472 41.24 6.05 3.25
C GLY A 472 40.28 5.96 2.06
N PHE A 473 40.54 6.65 0.94
CA PHE A 473 39.56 6.86 -0.14
C PHE A 473 38.93 5.56 -0.71
N ASN A 474 39.72 4.50 -0.87
CA ASN A 474 39.22 3.23 -1.45
C ASN A 474 38.37 2.41 -0.47
N GLU A 475 38.48 2.66 0.83
CA GLU A 475 37.71 1.98 1.89
C GLU A 475 36.35 2.64 2.12
N GLU A 476 36.15 3.85 1.60
CA GLU A 476 34.92 4.63 1.75
C GLU A 476 33.81 4.21 0.79
N PHE A 477 32.57 4.54 1.17
CA PHE A 477 31.40 4.35 0.31
C PHE A 477 31.42 5.31 -0.90
N SER A 478 30.81 4.89 -2.01
CA SER A 478 30.77 5.64 -3.28
C SER A 478 30.25 7.08 -3.14
N GLN A 479 29.23 7.31 -2.32
CA GLN A 479 28.70 8.65 -2.05
C GLN A 479 29.74 9.55 -1.36
N THR A 480 30.48 9.02 -0.38
CA THR A 480 31.55 9.74 0.32
C THR A 480 32.72 10.01 -0.61
N GLN A 481 33.13 9.04 -1.44
CA GLN A 481 34.17 9.19 -2.46
C GLN A 481 33.89 10.36 -3.42
N LEU A 482 32.65 10.46 -3.93
CA LEU A 482 32.23 11.57 -4.78
C LEU A 482 32.31 12.92 -4.07
N GLN A 483 31.96 12.98 -2.78
CA GLN A 483 32.09 14.20 -1.99
C GLN A 483 33.54 14.55 -1.69
N ILE A 484 34.41 13.59 -1.38
CA ILE A 484 35.86 13.80 -1.17
C ILE A 484 36.46 14.39 -2.44
N LEU A 485 36.19 13.78 -3.60
CA LEU A 485 36.65 14.27 -4.89
C LEU A 485 36.19 15.72 -5.13
N THR A 486 34.91 16.01 -4.90
CA THR A 486 34.35 17.35 -5.08
C THR A 486 34.95 18.36 -4.09
N ALA A 487 35.14 17.98 -2.83
CA ALA A 487 35.68 18.86 -1.78
C ALA A 487 37.16 19.18 -2.01
N VAL A 488 37.97 18.21 -2.42
CA VAL A 488 39.39 18.40 -2.72
C VAL A 488 39.58 19.28 -3.96
N VAL A 489 38.73 19.14 -4.98
CA VAL A 489 38.74 20.04 -6.15
C VAL A 489 38.35 21.46 -5.74
N LYS A 490 37.32 21.66 -4.89
CA LYS A 490 36.98 22.99 -4.36
C LYS A 490 38.11 23.60 -3.52
N LEU A 491 38.76 22.78 -2.68
CA LEU A 491 39.92 23.21 -1.89
C LEU A 491 41.05 23.67 -2.83
N PHE A 492 41.33 22.93 -3.90
CA PHE A 492 42.34 23.30 -4.89
C PHE A 492 42.02 24.62 -5.60
N LEU A 493 40.76 24.84 -5.98
CA LEU A 493 40.34 26.08 -6.63
C LEU A 493 40.41 27.31 -5.70
N LYS A 494 40.21 27.11 -4.39
CA LYS A 494 40.29 28.17 -3.37
C LYS A 494 41.71 28.41 -2.87
N ARG A 495 42.52 27.35 -2.69
CA ARG A 495 43.89 27.37 -2.16
C ARG A 495 44.80 26.41 -2.95
N PRO A 496 45.34 26.85 -4.10
CA PRO A 496 46.15 25.97 -4.96
C PRO A 496 47.43 25.48 -4.27
N ASP A 497 48.10 26.34 -3.50
CA ASP A 497 49.45 26.10 -2.94
C ASP A 497 49.52 24.90 -1.97
N LYS A 498 48.46 24.67 -1.19
CA LYS A 498 48.41 23.58 -0.19
C LYS A 498 47.70 22.32 -0.68
N ALA A 499 47.02 22.39 -1.83
CA ALA A 499 46.09 21.35 -2.27
C ALA A 499 46.55 20.60 -3.53
N GLN A 500 47.59 21.05 -4.22
CA GLN A 500 48.08 20.43 -5.46
C GLN A 500 48.49 18.97 -5.28
N GLY A 501 49.24 18.65 -4.21
CA GLY A 501 49.61 17.27 -3.90
C GLY A 501 48.41 16.39 -3.47
N LEU A 502 47.36 16.99 -2.91
CA LEU A 502 46.15 16.28 -2.51
C LEU A 502 45.26 15.95 -3.71
N VAL A 503 45.07 16.91 -4.62
CA VAL A 503 44.23 16.72 -5.83
C VAL A 503 44.82 15.64 -6.74
N GLN A 504 46.14 15.58 -6.89
CA GLN A 504 46.81 14.55 -7.71
C GLN A 504 46.60 13.16 -7.13
N ARG A 505 46.77 12.99 -5.82
CA ARG A 505 46.54 11.70 -5.14
C ARG A 505 45.10 11.23 -5.29
N VAL A 506 44.12 12.12 -5.06
CA VAL A 506 42.70 11.78 -5.20
C VAL A 506 42.33 11.43 -6.63
N LEU A 507 42.79 12.20 -7.62
CA LEU A 507 42.49 11.92 -9.02
C LEU A 507 43.14 10.61 -9.48
N GLN A 508 44.35 10.30 -9.01
CA GLN A 508 45.02 9.03 -9.31
C GLN A 508 44.26 7.85 -8.67
N ALA A 509 43.91 7.93 -7.39
CA ALA A 509 43.10 6.91 -6.73
C ALA A 509 41.73 6.72 -7.42
N ALA A 510 41.04 7.82 -7.73
CA ALA A 510 39.71 7.78 -8.35
C ALA A 510 39.71 7.29 -9.81
N THR A 511 40.82 7.40 -10.55
CA THR A 511 40.88 7.02 -11.98
C THR A 511 41.56 5.68 -12.24
N ALA A 512 42.56 5.32 -11.43
CA ALA A 512 43.37 4.11 -11.62
C ALA A 512 42.95 2.95 -10.70
N GLU A 513 42.46 3.25 -9.49
CA GLU A 513 42.21 2.24 -8.45
C GLU A 513 40.71 2.00 -8.20
N ASN A 514 39.83 2.90 -8.66
CA ASN A 514 38.38 2.81 -8.41
C ASN A 514 37.62 2.19 -9.59
N ASP A 515 36.82 1.16 -9.29
CA ASP A 515 36.03 0.42 -10.26
C ASP A 515 34.69 1.08 -10.62
N ASN A 516 34.19 2.02 -9.80
CA ASN A 516 32.89 2.64 -10.01
C ASN A 516 32.92 3.61 -11.23
N PRO A 517 32.14 3.35 -12.29
CA PRO A 517 32.13 4.20 -13.48
C PRO A 517 31.77 5.66 -13.19
N ASP A 518 30.83 5.93 -12.28
CA ASP A 518 30.38 7.30 -11.97
C ASP A 518 31.49 8.12 -11.28
N VAL A 519 32.21 7.51 -10.33
CA VAL A 519 33.35 8.14 -9.65
C VAL A 519 34.47 8.43 -10.64
N ARG A 520 34.76 7.46 -11.51
CA ARG A 520 35.81 7.54 -12.52
C ARG A 520 35.50 8.61 -13.58
N ASP A 521 34.28 8.64 -14.09
CA ASP A 521 33.84 9.63 -15.07
C ASP A 521 33.91 11.04 -14.48
N ARG A 522 33.43 11.23 -13.26
CA ARG A 522 33.52 12.52 -12.56
C ARG A 522 34.96 12.95 -12.30
N ALA A 523 35.85 12.00 -11.96
CA ALA A 523 37.27 12.27 -11.80
C ALA A 523 37.93 12.67 -13.13
N TYR A 524 37.62 12.00 -14.25
CA TYR A 524 38.08 12.41 -15.57
C TYR A 524 37.56 13.78 -15.99
N ILE A 525 36.30 14.10 -15.68
CA ILE A 525 35.73 15.44 -15.94
C ILE A 525 36.54 16.49 -15.16
N TYR A 526 36.76 16.30 -13.86
CA TYR A 526 37.58 17.23 -13.07
C TYR A 526 39.02 17.30 -13.57
N TRP A 527 39.63 16.16 -13.94
CA TRP A 527 41.00 16.14 -14.45
C TRP A 527 41.11 16.91 -15.78
N ARG A 528 40.19 16.71 -16.72
CA ARG A 528 40.14 17.44 -17.99
C ARG A 528 39.88 18.92 -17.77
N LEU A 529 38.97 19.27 -16.85
CA LEU A 529 38.64 20.64 -16.51
C LEU A 529 39.85 21.38 -15.91
N LEU A 530 40.60 20.72 -15.02
CA LEU A 530 41.82 21.28 -14.42
C LEU A 530 43.01 21.32 -15.38
N SER A 531 43.10 20.38 -16.33
CA SER A 531 44.23 20.26 -17.29
C SER A 531 44.07 21.11 -18.55
N ASN A 532 42.83 21.46 -18.96
CA ASN A 532 42.58 22.42 -20.04
C ASN A 532 42.78 23.85 -19.52
N THR A 533 44.03 24.19 -19.23
CA THR A 533 44.47 25.43 -18.59
C THR A 533 44.59 26.60 -19.59
N SER A 534 43.54 26.89 -20.35
CA SER A 534 43.44 28.17 -21.08
C SER A 534 42.66 29.23 -20.30
N ASP A 535 41.69 28.85 -19.46
CA ASP A 535 40.94 29.76 -18.58
C ASP A 535 40.78 29.17 -17.17
N GLN A 536 41.67 29.55 -16.24
CA GLN A 536 41.56 29.16 -14.83
C GLN A 536 40.29 29.72 -14.16
N ASP A 537 39.74 30.81 -14.71
CA ASP A 537 38.49 31.43 -14.26
C ASP A 537 37.25 30.66 -14.71
N ALA A 538 37.29 29.95 -15.85
CA ALA A 538 36.15 29.13 -16.31
C ALA A 538 35.88 27.96 -15.35
N THR A 539 36.94 27.30 -14.87
CA THR A 539 36.80 26.20 -13.89
C THR A 539 36.24 26.71 -12.56
N LYS A 540 36.69 27.87 -12.10
CA LYS A 540 36.15 28.52 -10.89
C LYS A 540 34.69 28.88 -11.09
N SER A 541 34.32 29.47 -12.22
CA SER A 541 32.94 29.84 -12.54
C SER A 541 32.01 28.63 -12.58
N ILE A 542 32.45 27.48 -13.09
CA ILE A 542 31.64 26.25 -13.19
C ILE A 542 31.49 25.57 -11.82
N VAL A 543 32.58 25.40 -11.07
CA VAL A 543 32.57 24.59 -9.83
C VAL A 543 32.13 25.39 -8.60
N LEU A 544 32.44 26.69 -8.56
CA LEU A 544 32.11 27.60 -7.46
C LEU A 544 30.89 28.48 -7.79
N SER A 545 30.10 28.14 -8.81
CA SER A 545 28.85 28.83 -9.10
C SER A 545 27.89 28.79 -7.91
N ASP A 546 27.18 29.89 -7.66
CA ASP A 546 26.10 29.94 -6.68
C ASP A 546 24.99 28.96 -7.07
N LYS A 547 24.79 27.95 -6.23
CA LYS A 547 23.76 26.93 -6.44
C LYS A 547 22.41 27.49 -5.97
N PRO A 548 21.29 27.11 -6.62
CA PRO A 548 19.98 27.50 -6.14
C PRO A 548 19.74 26.93 -4.74
N PRO A 549 19.16 27.72 -3.82
CA PRO A 549 18.88 27.25 -2.47
C PRO A 549 17.83 26.14 -2.49
N ILE A 550 17.93 25.21 -1.54
CA ILE A 550 16.92 24.15 -1.38
C ILE A 550 15.60 24.80 -0.93
N VAL A 551 14.50 24.55 -1.63
CA VAL A 551 13.21 25.14 -1.25
C VAL A 551 12.66 24.45 0.01
N THR A 552 12.59 23.11 0.01
CA THR A 552 12.10 22.30 1.15
C THR A 552 12.78 20.93 1.21
N THR A 553 12.90 20.37 2.42
CA THR A 553 13.33 18.98 2.69
C THR A 553 12.21 18.11 3.25
N ILE A 554 10.98 18.66 3.29
CA ILE A 554 9.79 17.96 3.74
C ILE A 554 9.34 17.04 2.61
N SER A 555 9.16 15.75 2.91
CA SER A 555 8.59 14.79 1.97
C SER A 555 7.20 15.27 1.54
N SER A 556 6.96 15.49 0.25
CA SER A 556 5.65 15.82 -0.29
C SER A 556 5.34 14.86 -1.43
N LEU A 557 4.10 14.39 -1.48
CA LEU A 557 3.65 13.60 -2.61
C LEU A 557 3.50 14.50 -3.85
N PRO A 558 3.74 13.96 -5.06
CA PRO A 558 3.40 14.65 -6.29
C PRO A 558 1.91 15.06 -6.29
N PRO A 559 1.55 16.29 -6.73
CA PRO A 559 0.18 16.79 -6.62
C PRO A 559 -0.88 15.89 -7.28
N ALA A 560 -0.57 15.30 -8.44
CA ALA A 560 -1.47 14.38 -9.14
C ALA A 560 -1.73 13.10 -8.32
N LEU A 561 -0.68 12.54 -7.73
CA LEU A 561 -0.81 11.37 -6.86
C LEU A 561 -1.59 11.71 -5.58
N LEU A 562 -1.37 12.90 -5.02
CA LEU A 562 -2.11 13.38 -3.86
C LEU A 562 -3.61 13.48 -4.16
N ASP A 563 -4.01 14.08 -5.29
CA ASP A 563 -5.44 14.18 -5.65
C ASP A 563 -6.09 12.81 -5.86
N ARG A 564 -5.37 11.83 -6.40
CA ARG A 564 -5.84 10.43 -6.49
C ARG A 564 -5.98 9.78 -5.11
N LEU A 565 -4.99 9.94 -4.23
CA LEU A 565 -5.04 9.37 -2.88
C LEU A 565 -6.10 10.03 -1.98
N LEU A 566 -6.47 11.29 -2.24
CA LEU A 566 -7.56 11.98 -1.56
C LEU A 566 -8.93 11.41 -1.93
N GLN A 567 -9.11 10.90 -3.15
CA GLN A 567 -10.30 10.14 -3.52
C GLN A 567 -10.35 8.79 -2.81
N GLU A 568 -9.18 8.22 -2.52
CA GLU A 568 -9.03 6.94 -1.80
C GLU A 568 -8.83 7.11 -0.29
N LEU A 569 -9.22 8.26 0.29
CA LEU A 569 -9.17 8.48 1.74
C LEU A 569 -9.95 7.37 2.47
N SER A 570 -9.50 6.99 3.66
CA SER A 570 -10.05 5.88 4.47
C SER A 570 -9.85 4.45 3.92
N THR A 571 -9.01 4.27 2.89
CA THR A 571 -8.65 2.94 2.36
C THR A 571 -7.20 2.54 2.72
N LEU A 572 -6.79 1.32 2.36
CA LEU A 572 -5.39 0.89 2.53
C LEU A 572 -4.40 1.75 1.73
N SER A 573 -4.82 2.28 0.58
CA SER A 573 -4.01 3.16 -0.27
C SER A 573 -3.61 4.44 0.46
N SER A 574 -4.53 5.02 1.24
CA SER A 574 -4.27 6.23 2.02
C SER A 574 -3.40 5.98 3.26
N VAL A 575 -3.29 4.73 3.73
CA VAL A 575 -2.35 4.35 4.80
C VAL A 575 -0.94 4.17 4.22
N TYR A 576 -0.83 3.46 3.09
CA TYR A 576 0.45 3.20 2.43
C TYR A 576 1.02 4.40 1.66
N HIS A 577 0.21 5.43 1.39
CA HIS A 577 0.55 6.55 0.48
C HIS A 577 1.00 6.05 -0.90
N LYS A 578 0.37 4.97 -1.36
CA LYS A 578 0.65 4.31 -2.63
C LYS A 578 -0.67 4.01 -3.35
N PRO A 579 -0.69 4.10 -4.69
CA PRO A 579 -1.88 3.72 -5.44
C PRO A 579 -2.16 2.21 -5.27
N PRO A 580 -3.43 1.79 -5.38
CA PRO A 580 -3.84 0.38 -5.27
C PRO A 580 -3.03 -0.57 -6.15
N GLU A 581 -2.69 -0.11 -7.37
CA GLU A 581 -1.95 -0.85 -8.40
C GLU A 581 -0.57 -1.35 -7.94
N GLN A 582 0.05 -0.71 -6.95
CA GLN A 582 1.40 -1.08 -6.49
C GLN A 582 1.42 -2.23 -5.48
N PHE A 583 0.31 -2.50 -4.79
CA PHE A 583 0.26 -3.53 -3.74
C PHE A 583 -0.77 -4.63 -3.99
N VAL A 584 -1.75 -4.39 -4.88
CA VAL A 584 -2.57 -5.47 -5.42
C VAL A 584 -1.79 -6.08 -6.59
N GLY A 585 -1.16 -7.23 -6.36
CA GLY A 585 -0.42 -7.95 -7.41
C GLY A 585 -1.28 -8.08 -8.67
N GLN A 586 -0.68 -7.86 -9.84
CA GLN A 586 -1.39 -7.83 -11.12
C GLN A 586 -2.10 -9.16 -11.42
N GLY A 587 -3.34 -9.29 -10.94
CA GLY A 587 -4.33 -10.22 -11.43
C GLY A 587 -5.34 -9.46 -12.27
N ARG A 588 -5.21 -9.51 -13.60
CA ARG A 588 -6.20 -9.09 -14.61
C ARG A 588 -6.65 -7.62 -14.72
N PHE A 589 -6.33 -6.71 -13.79
CA PHE A 589 -6.88 -5.34 -13.83
C PHE A 589 -5.87 -4.19 -14.03
N GLY A 590 -4.56 -4.43 -14.08
CA GLY A 590 -3.55 -3.35 -14.07
C GLY A 590 -3.44 -2.51 -15.35
N ALA A 591 -3.41 -3.12 -16.53
CA ALA A 591 -3.23 -2.39 -17.79
C ALA A 591 -4.51 -1.64 -18.20
N ASP A 592 -5.67 -2.30 -18.07
CA ASP A 592 -6.95 -1.72 -18.43
C ASP A 592 -7.39 -0.60 -17.48
N ALA A 593 -7.08 -0.70 -16.17
CA ALA A 593 -7.39 0.35 -15.20
C ALA A 593 -6.54 1.61 -15.42
N VAL A 594 -5.25 1.45 -15.72
CA VAL A 594 -4.36 2.59 -16.03
C VAL A 594 -4.79 3.27 -17.33
N GLN A 595 -5.20 2.49 -18.32
CA GLN A 595 -5.67 3.03 -19.61
C GLN A 595 -7.06 3.68 -19.48
N ARG A 596 -7.98 3.12 -18.70
CA ARG A 596 -9.27 3.74 -18.36
C ARG A 596 -9.10 5.02 -17.54
N ALA A 597 -8.21 5.03 -16.56
CA ALA A 597 -7.90 6.22 -15.77
C ALA A 597 -7.29 7.34 -16.64
N ALA A 598 -6.40 7.00 -17.57
CA ALA A 598 -5.84 7.96 -18.52
C ALA A 598 -6.91 8.52 -19.48
N ILE A 599 -7.84 7.69 -19.95
CA ILE A 599 -8.96 8.12 -20.80
C ILE A 599 -9.92 9.02 -20.01
N GLU A 600 -10.22 8.67 -18.76
CA GLU A 600 -11.10 9.47 -17.90
C GLU A 600 -10.46 10.81 -17.52
N GLU A 601 -9.15 10.86 -17.28
CA GLU A 601 -8.38 12.09 -17.09
C GLU A 601 -8.39 12.96 -18.36
N GLN A 602 -8.29 12.36 -19.55
CA GLN A 602 -8.43 13.09 -20.82
C GLN A 602 -9.84 13.65 -21.02
N ILE A 603 -10.89 12.89 -20.66
CA ILE A 603 -12.28 13.35 -20.72
C ILE A 603 -12.53 14.48 -19.71
N GLN A 604 -11.96 14.37 -18.51
CA GLN A 604 -12.02 15.38 -17.46
C GLN A 604 -11.35 16.69 -17.93
N ASN A 605 -10.14 16.60 -18.48
CA ASN A 605 -9.42 17.74 -19.05
C ASN A 605 -10.15 18.35 -20.26
N ALA A 606 -10.80 17.53 -21.09
CA ALA A 606 -11.61 17.99 -22.21
C ALA A 606 -12.89 18.73 -21.79
N ARG A 607 -13.48 18.36 -20.64
CA ARG A 607 -14.63 19.07 -20.05
C ARG A 607 -14.24 20.37 -19.38
N GLU A 608 -13.09 20.41 -18.70
CA GLU A 608 -12.63 21.58 -17.97
C GLU A 608 -12.04 22.66 -18.89
N ASN A 609 -11.53 22.28 -20.08
CA ASN A 609 -11.03 23.22 -21.09
C ASN A 609 -11.53 22.89 -22.52
N PRO A 610 -12.79 23.21 -22.86
CA PRO A 610 -13.36 22.93 -24.18
C PRO A 610 -12.65 23.68 -25.32
N LEU A 611 -12.03 24.83 -25.03
CA LEU A 611 -11.30 25.64 -26.02
C LEU A 611 -9.93 25.04 -26.38
N ALA A 612 -9.23 24.44 -25.40
CA ALA A 612 -7.97 23.75 -25.63
C ALA A 612 -8.18 22.38 -26.30
N ALA A 613 -9.27 21.69 -25.95
CA ALA A 613 -9.70 20.45 -26.61
C ALA A 613 -10.10 20.68 -28.08
N ALA A 614 -10.79 21.80 -28.37
CA ALA A 614 -11.10 22.19 -29.75
C ALA A 614 -9.85 22.58 -30.55
N ALA A 615 -8.88 23.26 -29.93
CA ALA A 615 -7.60 23.60 -30.57
C ALA A 615 -6.74 22.35 -30.85
N ALA A 616 -6.71 21.39 -29.92
CA ALA A 616 -6.03 20.11 -30.11
C ALA A 616 -6.73 19.24 -31.18
N ALA A 617 -8.06 19.23 -31.22
CA ALA A 617 -8.83 18.51 -32.24
C ALA A 617 -8.69 19.16 -33.63
N ALA A 618 -8.58 20.49 -33.71
CA ALA A 618 -8.31 21.21 -34.96
C ALA A 618 -6.89 20.95 -35.50
N ALA A 619 -5.90 20.82 -34.60
CA ALA A 619 -4.54 20.45 -34.98
C ALA A 619 -4.43 19.01 -35.53
N VAL A 620 -5.32 18.10 -35.10
CA VAL A 620 -5.36 16.70 -35.56
C VAL A 620 -6.18 16.51 -36.85
N SER A 621 -7.14 17.39 -37.14
CA SER A 621 -8.07 17.24 -38.27
C SER A 621 -7.72 18.03 -39.52
N GLY A 622 -6.67 18.86 -39.50
CA GLY A 622 -6.14 19.53 -40.70
C GLY A 622 -7.12 20.48 -41.41
N ALA A 623 -8.22 20.90 -40.76
CA ALA A 623 -9.20 21.79 -41.34
C ALA A 623 -8.91 23.24 -40.91
N THR A 624 -8.53 24.08 -41.88
CA THR A 624 -8.40 25.54 -41.72
C THR A 624 -9.75 26.18 -41.34
N PRO A 625 -9.80 27.08 -40.35
CA PRO A 625 -10.97 27.95 -40.14
C PRO A 625 -11.11 28.94 -41.30
N PRO A 626 -12.34 29.35 -41.68
CA PRO A 626 -12.53 30.40 -42.68
C PRO A 626 -12.09 31.76 -42.11
N ALA A 627 -11.38 32.52 -42.95
CA ALA A 627 -10.77 33.80 -42.63
C ALA A 627 -11.79 34.92 -42.40
N GLN A 628 -11.57 35.74 -41.36
CA GLN A 628 -11.94 37.16 -41.37
C GLN A 628 -10.98 38.01 -40.52
N THR A 629 -10.19 38.81 -41.25
CA THR A 629 -9.64 40.16 -40.94
C THR A 629 -8.49 40.34 -39.94
N GLN A 630 -7.38 40.79 -40.52
CA GLN A 630 -6.09 41.22 -39.98
C GLN A 630 -6.17 42.33 -38.90
N ASN A 631 -5.27 42.30 -37.90
CA ASN A 631 -4.08 43.17 -37.88
C ASN A 631 -3.21 43.02 -36.61
N ASN A 632 -1.89 43.01 -36.84
CA ASN A 632 -0.75 43.16 -35.92
C ASN A 632 -0.57 41.99 -34.93
N VAL A 633 0.52 41.22 -34.93
CA VAL A 633 1.93 41.64 -34.90
C VAL A 633 2.81 40.52 -35.51
N GLU A 634 3.48 40.80 -36.63
CA GLU A 634 4.67 40.08 -37.06
C GLU A 634 5.84 40.51 -36.17
N ASN A 635 6.42 39.57 -35.42
CA ASN A 635 7.86 39.44 -35.12
C ASN A 635 8.07 38.47 -33.95
N LEU A 636 8.05 37.17 -34.23
CA LEU A 636 8.89 36.16 -33.56
C LEU A 636 8.78 34.81 -34.27
N LEU A 637 9.25 34.75 -35.52
CA LEU A 637 9.46 33.51 -36.26
C LEU A 637 10.95 33.36 -36.53
N ASP A 638 11.69 32.94 -35.50
CA ASP A 638 12.91 32.15 -35.66
C ASP A 638 13.21 31.52 -34.29
N ILE A 639 12.99 30.21 -34.18
CA ILE A 639 13.75 29.23 -33.39
C ILE A 639 12.98 27.91 -33.51
N ASP A 640 13.58 27.09 -34.35
CA ASP A 640 13.36 25.68 -34.62
C ASP A 640 13.51 24.85 -33.31
N PHE A 641 12.53 24.01 -32.97
CA PHE A 641 12.76 22.87 -32.08
C PHE A 641 11.86 21.68 -32.46
N ASP A 642 12.56 20.72 -33.06
CA ASP A 642 12.17 19.37 -33.46
C ASP A 642 11.60 18.53 -32.30
N GLY A 643 10.58 17.73 -32.61
CA GLY A 643 9.87 16.87 -31.65
C GLY A 643 8.79 16.03 -32.34
N GLY A 644 9.21 14.91 -32.93
CA GLY A 644 8.38 14.00 -33.73
C GLY A 644 7.18 13.35 -33.04
N ALA A 645 6.17 13.06 -33.85
CA ALA A 645 4.99 12.25 -33.53
C ALA A 645 5.13 10.81 -34.09
N PRO A 646 4.45 9.80 -33.50
CA PRO A 646 4.82 8.39 -33.60
C PRO A 646 4.26 7.69 -34.85
N ALA A 647 5.08 6.81 -35.42
CA ALA A 647 4.77 6.02 -36.59
C ALA A 647 4.08 4.69 -36.23
N SER A 648 2.81 4.56 -36.59
CA SER A 648 2.16 3.25 -36.75
C SER A 648 1.01 3.36 -37.74
N ALA A 649 1.32 3.32 -39.03
CA ALA A 649 0.42 2.89 -40.11
C ALA A 649 1.21 2.75 -41.42
N SER A 650 1.46 1.52 -41.89
CA SER A 650 1.77 1.30 -43.30
C SER A 650 1.12 0.01 -43.82
N LYS A 651 0.49 0.16 -44.98
CA LYS A 651 -0.20 -0.83 -45.81
C LYS A 651 0.65 -1.00 -47.08
N GLU A 652 0.89 -2.23 -47.54
CA GLU A 652 1.69 -2.55 -48.75
C GLU A 652 1.04 -2.08 -50.06
N PRO A 653 1.85 -1.84 -51.13
CA PRO A 653 1.73 -2.71 -52.32
C PRO A 653 3.01 -2.96 -53.18
N THR A 654 3.11 -4.20 -53.68
CA THR A 654 3.59 -4.75 -54.98
C THR A 654 4.56 -4.01 -55.94
N GLY A 655 5.71 -4.66 -56.25
CA GLY A 655 6.03 -5.21 -57.60
C GLY A 655 6.94 -4.47 -58.62
N GLN A 656 8.19 -4.96 -58.77
CA GLN A 656 9.04 -5.12 -59.99
C GLN A 656 9.56 -3.90 -60.81
N MET A 657 10.90 -3.70 -60.85
CA MET A 657 11.77 -3.87 -62.06
C MET A 657 13.28 -3.74 -61.70
N SER A 658 14.13 -4.33 -62.54
CA SER A 658 15.55 -4.72 -62.39
C SER A 658 16.55 -3.72 -63.01
N GLY A 659 17.80 -3.67 -62.53
CA GLY A 659 18.97 -3.31 -63.38
C GLY A 659 20.15 -2.54 -62.75
N LEU A 660 21.19 -3.29 -62.34
CA LEU A 660 22.62 -3.11 -62.70
C LEU A 660 23.31 -1.71 -62.57
N GLU A 661 24.06 -1.47 -61.49
CA GLU A 661 25.43 -0.89 -61.50
C GLU A 661 25.99 -0.75 -60.07
N GLY A 662 27.18 -1.29 -59.83
CA GLY A 662 27.89 -1.16 -58.56
C GLY A 662 29.11 -0.26 -58.68
N LEU A 663 29.29 0.66 -57.73
CA LEU A 663 30.59 1.08 -57.18
C LEU A 663 30.38 2.12 -56.05
N ALA A 664 31.22 2.04 -55.01
CA ALA A 664 31.43 3.02 -53.93
C ALA A 664 30.55 2.94 -52.67
N GLY A 665 31.04 2.15 -51.69
CA GLY A 665 31.47 2.63 -50.36
C GLY A 665 30.47 3.33 -49.44
N THR A 666 29.90 2.57 -48.49
CA THR A 666 29.90 2.79 -47.01
C THR A 666 28.82 1.89 -46.36
N PRO A 667 29.10 1.18 -45.25
CA PRO A 667 28.08 0.36 -44.59
C PRO A 667 27.32 1.20 -43.56
N VAL A 668 26.02 1.40 -43.80
CA VAL A 668 25.05 1.83 -42.77
C VAL A 668 24.21 0.62 -42.35
N ARG A 669 24.09 0.51 -41.02
CA ARG A 669 23.48 -0.52 -40.18
C ARG A 669 21.96 -0.62 -40.34
N VAL A 670 21.43 -1.83 -40.60
CA VAL A 670 20.03 -2.21 -40.25
C VAL A 670 19.98 -3.68 -39.79
N GLN A 671 19.05 -3.92 -38.85
CA GLN A 671 18.76 -5.11 -38.06
C GLN A 671 18.34 -6.38 -38.84
N SER A 672 18.40 -7.48 -38.07
CA SER A 672 18.13 -8.91 -38.29
C SER A 672 16.91 -9.28 -39.15
N PRO A 673 17.00 -10.38 -39.95
CA PRO A 673 15.85 -11.02 -40.56
C PRO A 673 15.25 -12.13 -39.67
N ALA A 674 13.93 -12.16 -39.57
CA ALA A 674 13.15 -13.37 -39.29
C ALA A 674 12.99 -14.20 -40.57
N GLY A 675 12.89 -15.53 -40.41
CA GLY A 675 13.18 -16.53 -41.44
C GLY A 675 12.13 -16.77 -42.53
N GLY A 676 12.51 -17.68 -43.45
CA GLY A 676 11.58 -18.47 -44.26
C GLY A 676 11.93 -18.57 -45.75
N ALA A 677 12.84 -19.47 -46.11
CA ALA A 677 12.92 -20.02 -47.46
C ALA A 677 12.16 -21.37 -47.53
N PRO A 678 11.43 -21.68 -48.62
CA PRO A 678 10.78 -22.96 -48.81
C PRO A 678 11.74 -24.00 -49.40
N ALA A 679 11.63 -25.24 -48.89
CA ALA A 679 12.25 -26.44 -49.47
C ALA A 679 11.59 -26.84 -50.80
N PRO A 680 12.16 -27.80 -51.55
CA PRO A 680 11.46 -29.09 -51.55
C PRO A 680 12.33 -30.35 -51.79
N GLN A 681 11.68 -31.49 -51.49
CA GLN A 681 11.94 -32.90 -51.87
C GLN A 681 12.88 -33.70 -50.94
N GLY A 682 12.42 -34.76 -50.25
CA GLY A 682 11.09 -35.36 -50.24
C GLY A 682 10.93 -36.56 -49.29
N ASN A 683 9.64 -36.87 -49.09
CA ASN A 683 8.96 -38.12 -48.68
C ASN A 683 9.12 -38.75 -47.29
N ASN A 684 8.02 -38.61 -46.54
CA ASN A 684 7.20 -39.62 -45.83
C ASN A 684 7.93 -40.55 -44.84
N ASN A 685 7.66 -40.48 -43.54
CA ASN A 685 6.40 -40.89 -42.91
C ASN A 685 6.37 -40.45 -41.45
N LEU A 686 5.17 -40.14 -40.97
CA LEU A 686 4.83 -39.97 -39.56
C LEU A 686 4.96 -41.31 -38.83
N ASP A 687 5.93 -41.42 -37.95
CA ASP A 687 5.80 -41.95 -36.58
C ASP A 687 7.07 -41.60 -35.81
N ASP A 688 6.94 -41.36 -34.51
CA ASP A 688 8.04 -41.29 -33.53
C ASP A 688 8.88 -39.98 -33.44
N LEU A 689 8.44 -39.00 -32.62
CA LEU A 689 9.30 -38.35 -31.62
C LEU A 689 8.51 -37.59 -30.54
N LEU A 690 7.75 -38.35 -29.75
CA LEU A 690 7.79 -38.21 -28.30
C LEU A 690 9.22 -38.58 -27.87
N GLY A 691 10.01 -37.65 -27.32
CA GLY A 691 11.19 -38.03 -26.52
C GLY A 691 12.52 -37.33 -26.85
N VAL A 692 12.73 -36.17 -26.23
CA VAL A 692 14.05 -35.58 -25.91
C VAL A 692 13.78 -34.75 -24.64
N PHE A 693 14.02 -35.19 -23.40
CA PHE A 693 15.21 -35.82 -22.86
C PHE A 693 14.86 -36.95 -21.87
N GLY A 694 15.23 -38.16 -22.25
CA GLY A 694 15.78 -39.15 -21.35
C GLY A 694 16.84 -39.90 -22.16
N ASP A 695 18.12 -39.74 -21.80
CA ASP A 695 19.17 -40.64 -22.27
C ASP A 695 19.59 -41.55 -21.12
N SER A 696 19.49 -42.84 -21.37
CA SER A 696 19.90 -43.98 -20.55
C SER A 696 21.34 -44.34 -20.92
N GLY A 697 22.30 -44.46 -20.00
CA GLY A 697 22.38 -45.56 -19.05
C GLY A 697 23.53 -46.51 -19.44
N ALA A 698 24.52 -46.70 -18.57
CA ALA A 698 25.48 -47.79 -18.64
C ALA A 698 25.94 -48.20 -17.24
N ALA A 699 26.15 -49.52 -17.09
CA ALA A 699 26.18 -50.32 -15.88
C ALA A 699 27.42 -50.16 -14.96
N GLN A 700 27.18 -50.44 -13.66
CA GLN A 700 27.94 -51.18 -12.62
C GLN A 700 29.41 -51.61 -12.90
N PRO A 701 30.31 -51.81 -11.89
CA PRO A 701 30.03 -52.57 -10.64
C PRO A 701 30.78 -52.15 -9.35
N SER A 702 30.49 -52.88 -8.28
CA SER A 702 31.01 -52.84 -6.90
C SER A 702 32.45 -53.35 -6.70
N SER A 703 33.23 -52.74 -5.78
CA SER A 703 34.21 -53.43 -4.89
C SER A 703 34.94 -52.51 -3.88
N SER A 704 34.73 -52.78 -2.59
CA SER A 704 35.70 -52.94 -1.46
C SER A 704 36.99 -52.08 -1.25
N SER A 705 37.16 -51.66 0.02
CA SER A 705 38.40 -51.58 0.85
C SER A 705 39.27 -50.29 0.86
N PRO A 706 40.11 -50.02 1.89
CA PRO A 706 40.07 -50.42 3.32
C PRO A 706 40.46 -49.32 4.36
N ALA A 707 40.45 -49.76 5.63
CA ALA A 707 40.78 -49.17 6.94
C ALA A 707 42.17 -48.55 7.18
N ASN A 708 42.31 -47.73 8.24
CA ASN A 708 43.10 -47.93 9.50
C ASN A 708 43.15 -46.60 10.32
N GLY A 709 43.06 -46.46 11.64
CA GLY A 709 42.90 -47.36 12.80
C GLY A 709 43.27 -46.64 14.12
N GLY A 710 42.63 -47.04 15.24
CA GLY A 710 43.08 -46.90 16.65
C GLY A 710 42.32 -45.86 17.52
N GLY A 711 41.75 -46.14 18.70
CA GLY A 711 41.63 -47.36 19.52
C GLY A 711 41.40 -47.01 21.02
N GLY A 712 40.55 -47.80 21.72
CA GLY A 712 40.40 -47.88 23.19
C GLY A 712 39.16 -47.17 23.77
N GLY A 713 38.35 -47.69 24.67
CA GLY A 713 38.32 -48.92 25.48
C GLY A 713 37.06 -48.86 26.38
N SER A 714 36.56 -50.03 26.80
CA SER A 714 35.29 -50.21 27.52
C SER A 714 35.44 -50.06 29.06
N ALA A 715 34.31 -49.77 29.72
CA ALA A 715 33.94 -50.10 31.11
C ALA A 715 33.99 -49.01 32.23
N ASP A 716 32.88 -49.00 32.98
CA ASP A 716 32.66 -48.71 34.41
C ASP A 716 32.66 -47.28 34.98
N LEU A 717 31.49 -46.89 35.54
CA LEU A 717 31.25 -46.49 36.96
C LEU A 717 29.89 -45.73 37.04
N MET A 718 28.80 -46.38 37.45
CA MET A 718 28.27 -46.46 38.83
C MET A 718 27.93 -45.12 39.52
N ASN A 719 26.69 -45.09 40.04
CA ASN A 719 26.16 -44.29 41.14
C ASN A 719 25.88 -42.77 40.92
N GLY A 720 24.71 -42.25 41.26
CA GLY A 720 23.67 -42.92 42.02
C GLY A 720 22.43 -42.10 42.34
N PHE A 721 21.52 -42.86 42.97
CA PHE A 721 20.47 -42.47 43.90
C PHE A 721 19.16 -41.92 43.35
N SER A 722 18.33 -42.88 42.93
CA SER A 722 16.95 -43.02 43.41
C SER A 722 16.85 -43.17 44.94
N GLY A 723 15.86 -42.53 45.57
CA GLY A 723 15.32 -42.88 46.90
C GLY A 723 14.93 -41.67 47.75
N LEU A 724 13.62 -41.39 47.91
CA LEU A 724 12.82 -41.61 49.16
C LEU A 724 13.03 -40.46 50.20
N ASP A 725 12.05 -39.84 50.88
CA ASP A 725 10.63 -40.13 51.11
C ASP A 725 9.91 -38.94 51.83
N LEU A 726 8.58 -38.91 51.68
CA LEU A 726 7.44 -38.40 52.50
C LEU A 726 7.51 -37.32 53.63
N SER A 727 6.51 -36.43 53.54
CA SER A 727 5.64 -35.82 54.59
C SER A 727 6.00 -34.47 55.25
N GLY A 728 5.02 -33.54 55.24
CA GLY A 728 5.07 -32.28 56.01
C GLY A 728 4.02 -31.24 55.58
N ASN A 729 3.02 -31.02 56.43
CA ASN A 729 1.78 -30.25 56.28
C ASN A 729 1.96 -28.72 56.48
N THR A 730 1.46 -27.84 55.59
CA THR A 730 1.05 -26.45 55.90
C THR A 730 0.15 -25.82 54.81
N SER A 731 -1.04 -25.34 55.20
CA SER A 731 -1.98 -24.52 54.40
C SER A 731 -1.47 -23.07 54.19
N PRO A 732 -2.00 -22.30 53.20
CA PRO A 732 -3.25 -21.53 53.44
C PRO A 732 -4.23 -21.44 52.23
N ALA A 733 -5.46 -21.02 52.52
CA ALA A 733 -6.58 -20.72 51.60
C ALA A 733 -6.67 -19.21 51.28
N PRO A 734 -7.71 -18.67 50.58
CA PRO A 734 -8.39 -19.11 49.35
C PRO A 734 -8.31 -18.04 48.23
N ALA A 735 -8.41 -18.43 46.95
CA ALA A 735 -8.62 -17.51 45.84
C ALA A 735 -10.12 -17.32 45.58
N GLY A 736 -10.57 -16.07 45.67
CA GLY A 736 -11.93 -15.65 45.35
C GLY A 736 -12.15 -15.51 43.84
N ASP A 737 -13.33 -16.00 43.42
CA ASP A 737 -14.23 -15.47 42.40
C ASP A 737 -13.62 -14.90 41.11
N GLN A 738 -13.49 -15.76 40.09
CA GLN A 738 -13.59 -15.32 38.69
C GLN A 738 -14.81 -15.97 38.05
N SER A 739 -15.78 -15.11 37.80
CA SER A 739 -17.05 -15.36 37.16
C SER A 739 -16.90 -16.01 35.79
N LYS A 740 -17.68 -17.08 35.60
CA LYS A 740 -17.97 -17.70 34.31
C LYS A 740 -18.48 -16.64 33.33
N LYS A 741 -17.69 -16.30 32.31
CA LYS A 741 -18.24 -15.66 31.10
C LYS A 741 -19.03 -16.72 30.33
N SER A 742 -20.32 -16.46 30.16
CA SER A 742 -21.27 -17.34 29.50
C SER A 742 -21.00 -17.41 28.00
N THR A 743 -21.31 -18.57 27.42
CA THR A 743 -21.32 -18.94 25.99
C THR A 743 -22.20 -18.02 25.12
N GLN A 744 -22.83 -17.01 25.71
CA GLN A 744 -23.80 -16.12 25.08
C GLN A 744 -23.11 -14.99 24.30
N ASP A 745 -21.95 -14.50 24.78
CA ASP A 745 -21.16 -13.48 24.07
C ASP A 745 -20.56 -13.98 22.75
N ILE A 746 -20.40 -15.31 22.59
CA ILE A 746 -19.92 -15.92 21.35
C ILE A 746 -21.05 -16.01 20.29
N MET A 747 -22.31 -16.05 20.71
CA MET A 747 -23.45 -16.11 19.78
C MET A 747 -23.83 -14.76 19.18
N ASP A 748 -23.53 -13.65 19.86
CA ASP A 748 -23.85 -12.29 19.36
C ASP A 748 -22.79 -11.75 18.38
N LEU A 749 -21.67 -12.46 18.20
CA LEU A 749 -20.59 -12.06 17.29
C LEU A 749 -20.74 -12.61 15.85
N PHE A 750 -21.81 -13.36 15.51
CA PHE A 750 -21.94 -14.08 14.22
C PHE A 750 -23.31 -14.06 13.53
#